data_AF-A0A411Z6I0-F1
#
_entry.id   AF-A0A411Z6I0-F1
#
_cell.length_a   1.000
_cell.length_b   1.000
_cell.length_c   1.000
_cell.angle_alpha   90.00
_cell.angle_beta   90.00
_cell.angle_gamma   90.00
#
_symmetry.space_group_name_H-M   'P 1'
#
loop_
_entity.id
_entity.type
_entity.pdbx_description
1 polymer ?
#
loop_
_entity_poly.entity_id
_entity_poly.type
_entity_poly.pdbx_seq_one_letter_code
_entity_poly.pdbx_strand_id
1 'polypeptide(L)'
;MENVVTPKGIRTGTGKTRDRGLSAYRPLPGVTDELASADGSIRPLWQPLVAHLQSLSDEDLTRATGRADQYLRDSGVFYRQYGSGQSIERPWPLSHIPVLIDEADWAELTPALIQRADLLEAVMADLYGENRLVADGHLPAALVAGNPEWLRPLVGVRPASGHFLHFLAFEIGRGPDGRWWVLADRTQAPSGAGYALENRVATARAYSEVFAGLNVHRLASFFRDFRDALLGLRGARDGRVAIMTPGPLNETYFEQAWIARYMGVSLVQGEDLTVSDGRLMVRTVSGLRPLDVLWRRLDGSYADPLELDPASRIGTPGMVAVLRQGGLTMVNSLGSGVLETRALMAFLPKLSRHLTGAPLAMPNIATWWCGGLPERAQVMVARRRLVLSAALGTGLPFDRQGESTVAASLTPEALAERLAADGPDLVAQEAVTLSTTPALINGKIVPRPMSLRVFLARTPSGWQVLQGGFARIGASADPTALAMQRGGSAADVWIVSKDEVPAVSMVAATDAQYRRSTPGALPARAADNLYWLGRYVERTEGIIRLLRARHIRLAEGGRAALPLQKQMDAVLKTYDVDGAVGLSPGLLDTLGAAVATAGQVRDRFSPDGWSALNDLDKSARRMAGKVAPGDDAARALSALLRKLTGFSGLVHENMYRFFGWRFLSIGRQLERASAMTGLLVAFADAKAPAGALDLCIELGDSVLTHRRRFSVGSTRETVIELLALDPMNPRSVRHLIDGLSEQVQALPGTATHGQLSELGRAMLRCQVEIATATPDSLTTGGLEELRERLAGISDLLTEAYLR
;
A
#
# COMPACT_ATOMS: atom_id res chain seq x y z
N MET A 1 -36.77 43.56 12.48
CA MET A 1 -37.53 42.41 11.93
C MET A 1 -36.52 41.31 11.66
N GLU A 2 -36.26 40.53 12.70
CA GLU A 2 -35.38 39.36 12.67
C GLU A 2 -36.16 38.17 12.09
N ASN A 3 -35.63 37.56 11.03
CA ASN A 3 -36.10 36.27 10.56
C ASN A 3 -35.26 35.17 11.21
N VAL A 4 -35.81 34.62 12.29
CA VAL A 4 -35.33 33.42 12.96
C VAL A 4 -35.54 32.23 12.02
N VAL A 5 -34.45 31.65 11.51
CA VAL A 5 -34.47 30.35 10.83
C VAL A 5 -34.27 29.28 11.89
N THR A 6 -35.35 28.57 12.22
CA THR A 6 -35.35 27.41 13.12
C THR A 6 -34.64 26.21 12.48
N PRO A 7 -33.86 25.41 13.25
CA PRO A 7 -33.26 24.18 12.73
C PRO A 7 -34.36 23.14 12.44
N LYS A 8 -34.34 22.55 11.25
CA LYS A 8 -35.25 21.47 10.86
C LYS A 8 -35.09 20.28 11.80
N GLY A 9 -36.23 19.83 12.33
CA GLY A 9 -36.34 18.82 13.37
C GLY A 9 -35.69 17.48 13.04
N ILE A 10 -35.08 16.93 14.09
CA ILE A 10 -34.76 15.51 14.25
C ILE A 10 -36.05 14.72 13.97
N ARG A 11 -36.01 13.78 13.03
CA ARG A 11 -37.09 12.80 12.86
C ARG A 11 -37.16 11.94 14.12
N THR A 12 -38.05 12.27 15.04
CA THR A 12 -38.46 11.41 16.15
C THR A 12 -39.31 10.28 15.60
N GLY A 13 -38.68 9.30 14.95
CA GLY A 13 -39.30 8.00 14.74
C GLY A 13 -39.44 7.32 16.09
N THR A 14 -40.66 6.94 16.46
CA THR A 14 -40.98 6.07 17.60
C THR A 14 -40.48 4.63 17.33
N GLY A 15 -39.18 4.49 17.10
CA GLY A 15 -38.52 3.21 16.91
C GLY A 15 -38.35 2.51 18.27
N LYS A 16 -38.82 1.27 18.39
CA LYS A 16 -38.49 0.40 19.52
C LYS A 16 -36.98 0.44 19.76
N THR A 17 -36.54 0.92 20.92
CA THR A 17 -35.15 0.82 21.38
C THR A 17 -34.76 -0.66 21.41
N ARG A 18 -33.80 -1.05 20.58
CA ARG A 18 -33.33 -2.43 20.50
C ARG A 18 -32.21 -2.64 21.51
N ASP A 19 -32.25 -3.74 22.26
CA ASP A 19 -31.27 -4.02 23.31
C ASP A 19 -29.83 -4.20 22.77
N ARG A 20 -29.67 -4.73 21.54
CA ARG A 20 -28.36 -4.97 20.90
C ARG A 20 -27.40 -5.83 21.74
N GLY A 21 -27.91 -6.58 22.72
CA GLY A 21 -27.12 -7.39 23.64
C GLY A 21 -26.57 -6.63 24.86
N LEU A 22 -26.92 -5.35 25.04
CA LEU A 22 -26.45 -4.53 26.16
C LEU A 22 -26.98 -5.03 27.51
N SER A 23 -28.22 -5.53 27.58
CA SER A 23 -28.76 -6.15 28.79
C SER A 23 -27.93 -7.35 29.27
N ALA A 24 -27.27 -8.04 28.34
CA ALA A 24 -26.38 -9.18 28.60
C ALA A 24 -24.88 -8.79 28.62
N TYR A 25 -24.54 -7.53 28.34
CA TYR A 25 -23.17 -7.05 28.36
C TYR A 25 -22.66 -7.03 29.81
N ARG A 26 -21.61 -7.79 30.09
CA ARG A 26 -21.01 -7.87 31.42
C ARG A 26 -19.49 -7.70 31.28
N PRO A 27 -18.87 -6.70 31.94
CA PRO A 27 -17.42 -6.63 32.06
C PRO A 27 -16.84 -7.96 32.52
N LEU A 28 -15.65 -8.30 32.04
CA LEU A 28 -14.98 -9.51 32.50
C LEU A 28 -14.54 -9.34 33.96
N PRO A 29 -14.69 -10.37 34.83
CA PRO A 29 -14.31 -10.26 36.24
C PRO A 29 -12.84 -9.86 36.39
N GLY A 30 -12.58 -8.81 37.18
CA GLY A 30 -11.22 -8.32 37.44
C GLY A 30 -10.56 -7.61 36.25
N VAL A 31 -11.34 -7.16 35.26
CA VAL A 31 -10.85 -6.44 34.08
C VAL A 31 -11.58 -5.10 33.96
N THR A 32 -10.84 -4.03 33.65
CA THR A 32 -11.44 -2.73 33.35
C THR A 32 -12.18 -2.80 32.01
N ASP A 33 -13.38 -2.22 31.92
CA ASP A 33 -14.14 -2.10 30.67
C ASP A 33 -14.29 -0.64 30.24
N GLU A 34 -14.11 -0.40 28.94
CA GLU A 34 -14.17 0.93 28.34
C GLU A 34 -15.60 1.43 28.18
N LEU A 35 -16.60 0.55 28.01
CA LEU A 35 -18.01 0.93 27.84
C LEU A 35 -18.73 1.04 29.19
N ALA A 36 -18.54 0.05 30.06
CA ALA A 36 -19.26 -0.07 31.31
C ALA A 36 -18.36 0.22 32.52
N SER A 37 -18.90 0.94 33.48
CA SER A 37 -18.31 1.15 34.80
C SER A 37 -18.38 -0.12 35.65
N ALA A 38 -17.66 -0.15 36.78
CA ALA A 38 -17.64 -1.29 37.69
C ALA A 38 -19.02 -1.65 38.28
N ASP A 39 -19.93 -0.68 38.35
CA ASP A 39 -21.34 -0.86 38.77
C ASP A 39 -22.26 -1.36 37.64
N GLY A 40 -21.73 -1.56 36.43
CA GLY A 40 -22.46 -2.00 35.25
C GLY A 40 -23.17 -0.87 34.48
N SER A 41 -23.04 0.39 34.90
CA SER A 41 -23.59 1.54 34.18
C SER A 41 -22.78 1.86 32.91
N ILE A 42 -23.44 2.30 31.84
CA ILE A 42 -22.76 2.74 30.61
C ILE A 42 -22.14 4.11 30.87
N ARG A 43 -20.83 4.23 30.61
CA ARG A 43 -20.08 5.47 30.78
C ARG A 43 -20.65 6.59 29.89
N PRO A 44 -20.74 7.85 30.38
CA PRO A 44 -21.34 8.96 29.64
C PRO A 44 -20.79 9.15 28.21
N LEU A 45 -19.47 9.00 28.04
CA LEU A 45 -18.78 9.11 26.76
C LEU A 45 -19.40 8.23 25.66
N TRP A 46 -19.89 7.04 26.02
CA TRP A 46 -20.42 6.06 25.07
C TRP A 46 -21.92 6.20 24.79
N GLN A 47 -22.65 6.95 25.63
CA GLN A 47 -24.11 7.04 25.54
C GLN A 47 -24.62 7.50 24.15
N PRO A 48 -24.02 8.52 23.48
CA PRO A 48 -24.49 8.95 22.16
C PRO A 48 -24.34 7.86 21.10
N LEU A 49 -23.21 7.14 21.08
CA LEU A 49 -22.97 6.06 20.13
C LEU A 49 -23.88 4.85 20.41
N VAL A 50 -24.04 4.48 21.69
CA VAL A 50 -24.94 3.40 22.09
C VAL A 50 -26.39 3.72 21.69
N ALA A 51 -26.88 4.92 22.00
CA ALA A 51 -28.24 5.35 21.64
C ALA A 51 -28.45 5.30 20.12
N HIS A 52 -27.46 5.74 19.34
CA HIS A 52 -27.50 5.62 17.88
C HIS A 52 -27.61 4.16 17.43
N LEU A 53 -26.75 3.26 17.93
CA LEU A 53 -26.78 1.84 17.58
C LEU A 53 -28.10 1.14 17.97
N GLN A 54 -28.70 1.53 19.10
CA GLN A 54 -30.01 1.02 19.55
C GLN A 54 -31.18 1.53 18.69
N SER A 55 -31.03 2.70 18.06
CA SER A 55 -32.04 3.30 17.19
C SER A 55 -32.13 2.63 15.80
N LEU A 56 -31.00 2.16 15.27
CA LEU A 56 -30.94 1.51 13.95
C LEU A 56 -31.75 0.21 13.91
N SER A 57 -32.38 -0.11 12.78
CA SER A 57 -32.91 -1.46 12.52
C SER A 57 -31.80 -2.46 12.20
N ASP A 58 -32.10 -3.77 12.18
CA ASP A 58 -31.11 -4.78 11.78
C ASP A 58 -30.66 -4.60 10.34
N GLU A 59 -31.58 -4.20 9.46
CA GLU A 59 -31.28 -3.84 8.08
C GLU A 59 -30.42 -2.58 7.99
N ASP A 60 -30.74 -1.54 8.76
CA ASP A 60 -29.95 -0.30 8.80
C ASP A 60 -28.54 -0.54 9.31
N LEU A 61 -28.39 -1.36 10.36
CA LEU A 61 -27.09 -1.71 10.92
C LEU A 61 -26.26 -2.50 9.89
N THR A 62 -26.87 -3.51 9.26
CA THR A 62 -26.23 -4.30 8.19
C THR A 62 -25.81 -3.41 7.01
N ARG A 63 -26.65 -2.42 6.66
CA ARG A 63 -26.34 -1.43 5.63
C ARG A 63 -25.23 -0.48 6.06
N ALA A 64 -25.16 -0.08 7.32
CA ALA A 64 -24.09 0.77 7.84
C ALA A 64 -22.74 0.04 7.86
N THR A 65 -22.69 -1.18 8.39
CA THR A 65 -21.47 -2.00 8.43
C THR A 65 -21.05 -2.42 7.01
N GLY A 66 -22.01 -2.81 6.17
CA GLY A 66 -21.77 -3.15 4.77
C GLY A 66 -21.19 -1.98 3.96
N ARG A 67 -21.62 -0.73 4.23
CA ARG A 67 -21.03 0.48 3.62
C ARG A 67 -19.57 0.68 4.03
N ALA A 68 -19.23 0.44 5.31
CA ALA A 68 -17.86 0.54 5.80
C ALA A 68 -16.95 -0.49 5.11
N ASP A 69 -17.40 -1.75 5.07
CA ASP A 69 -16.64 -2.84 4.46
C ASP A 69 -16.49 -2.63 2.94
N GLN A 70 -17.55 -2.14 2.29
CA GLN A 70 -17.53 -1.83 0.86
C GLN A 70 -16.54 -0.70 0.57
N TYR A 71 -16.52 0.37 1.36
CA TYR A 71 -15.55 1.45 1.22
C TYR A 71 -14.11 0.95 1.34
N LEU A 72 -13.80 0.13 2.34
CA LEU A 72 -12.45 -0.43 2.51
C LEU A 72 -12.06 -1.31 1.33
N ARG A 73 -12.99 -2.13 0.82
CA ARG A 73 -12.78 -2.95 -0.39
C ARG A 73 -12.52 -2.11 -1.63
N ASP A 74 -13.30 -1.05 -1.84
CA ASP A 74 -13.20 -0.18 -3.02
C ASP A 74 -11.95 0.70 -2.99
N SER A 75 -11.57 1.17 -1.80
CA SER A 75 -10.27 1.83 -1.57
C SER A 75 -9.10 0.85 -1.68
N GLY A 76 -9.41 -0.45 -1.71
CA GLY A 76 -8.51 -1.58 -1.83
C GLY A 76 -7.61 -1.76 -0.62
N VAL A 77 -8.10 -1.44 0.58
CA VAL A 77 -7.43 -1.70 1.86
C VAL A 77 -7.39 -3.21 2.06
N PHE A 78 -6.19 -3.77 2.13
CA PHE A 78 -5.97 -5.20 2.38
C PHE A 78 -4.81 -5.38 3.36
N TYR A 79 -4.71 -6.56 3.94
CA TYR A 79 -3.47 -7.03 4.56
C TYR A 79 -3.05 -8.34 3.91
N ARG A 80 -1.75 -8.58 3.83
CA ARG A 80 -1.19 -9.82 3.29
C ARG A 80 -0.82 -10.73 4.44
N GLN A 81 -1.32 -11.97 4.41
CA GLN A 81 -0.94 -12.99 5.38
C GLN A 81 0.00 -13.99 4.71
N TYR A 82 1.19 -14.21 5.29
CA TYR A 82 2.09 -15.27 4.89
C TYR A 82 1.79 -16.53 5.70
N GLY A 83 1.45 -17.62 5.01
CA GLY A 83 1.25 -18.93 5.63
C GLY A 83 1.52 -20.05 4.63
N SER A 84 2.07 -21.17 5.08
CA SER A 84 2.23 -22.42 4.30
C SER A 84 2.68 -22.22 2.83
N GLY A 85 3.67 -21.36 2.59
CA GLY A 85 4.24 -21.11 1.26
C GLY A 85 3.35 -20.32 0.28
N GLN A 86 2.17 -19.84 0.70
CA GLN A 86 1.29 -19.01 -0.13
C GLN A 86 1.04 -17.64 0.54
N SER A 87 1.20 -16.58 -0.25
CA SER A 87 0.87 -15.22 0.15
C SER A 87 -0.56 -14.90 -0.28
N ILE A 88 -1.48 -14.76 0.67
CA ILE A 88 -2.90 -14.50 0.38
C ILE A 88 -3.26 -13.09 0.86
N GLU A 89 -3.80 -12.27 -0.04
CA GLU A 89 -4.41 -10.99 0.31
C GLU A 89 -5.78 -11.21 0.97
N ARG A 90 -6.00 -10.61 2.14
CA ARG A 90 -7.26 -10.69 2.87
C ARG A 90 -7.87 -9.30 3.05
N PRO A 91 -9.21 -9.19 3.03
CA PRO A 91 -9.89 -7.96 3.41
C PRO A 91 -9.46 -7.52 4.81
N TRP A 92 -9.26 -6.21 5.00
CA TRP A 92 -8.93 -5.65 6.31
C TRP A 92 -10.05 -5.95 7.33
N PRO A 93 -9.74 -6.55 8.50
CA PRO A 93 -10.76 -6.99 9.44
C PRO A 93 -11.21 -5.83 10.32
N LEU A 94 -12.07 -4.95 9.80
CA LEU A 94 -12.60 -3.81 10.54
C LEU A 94 -13.50 -4.26 11.72
N SER A 95 -13.26 -3.72 12.90
CA SER A 95 -14.25 -3.69 13.99
C SER A 95 -15.21 -2.54 13.72
N HIS A 96 -16.49 -2.84 13.56
CA HIS A 96 -17.47 -1.80 13.26
C HIS A 96 -17.73 -0.86 14.43
N ILE A 97 -17.45 -1.25 15.68
CA ILE A 97 -17.54 -0.32 16.81
C ILE A 97 -16.17 0.33 17.05
N PRO A 98 -16.05 1.67 16.96
CA PRO A 98 -14.82 2.39 17.31
C PRO A 98 -14.58 2.38 18.83
N VAL A 99 -13.33 2.52 19.25
CA VAL A 99 -12.95 2.74 20.65
C VAL A 99 -13.06 4.24 20.96
N LEU A 100 -13.85 4.63 21.94
CA LEU A 100 -13.96 6.02 22.38
C LEU A 100 -13.05 6.28 23.58
N ILE A 101 -12.29 7.36 23.53
CA ILE A 101 -11.44 7.86 24.63
C ILE A 101 -11.75 9.33 24.85
N ASP A 102 -11.89 9.73 26.12
CA ASP A 102 -12.11 11.12 26.50
C ASP A 102 -10.84 11.94 26.23
N GLU A 103 -10.99 13.17 25.72
CA GLU A 103 -9.87 14.09 25.49
C GLU A 103 -9.04 14.33 26.76
N ALA A 104 -9.67 14.36 27.95
CA ALA A 104 -8.95 14.54 29.21
C ALA A 104 -8.03 13.34 29.50
N ASP A 105 -8.52 12.10 29.33
CA ASP A 105 -7.70 10.89 29.43
C ASP A 105 -6.53 10.96 28.43
N TRP A 106 -6.79 11.42 27.20
CA TRP A 106 -5.77 11.52 26.16
C TRP A 106 -4.70 12.58 26.44
N ALA A 107 -5.10 13.70 27.04
CA ALA A 107 -4.22 14.79 27.45
C ALA A 107 -3.24 14.34 28.56
N GLU A 108 -3.61 13.38 29.40
CA GLU A 108 -2.70 12.80 30.40
C GLU A 108 -1.68 11.83 29.76
N LEU A 109 -2.08 11.08 28.73
CA LEU A 109 -1.19 10.13 28.05
C LEU A 109 -0.14 10.82 27.17
N THR A 110 -0.51 11.93 26.56
CA THR A 110 0.31 12.64 25.56
C THR A 110 1.69 13.01 26.11
N PRO A 111 1.84 13.71 27.26
CA PRO A 111 3.14 14.03 27.84
C PRO A 111 3.99 12.80 28.18
N ALA A 112 3.36 11.72 28.63
CA ALA A 112 4.07 10.50 29.01
C ALA A 112 4.69 9.78 27.80
N LEU A 113 3.98 9.76 26.67
CA LEU A 113 4.50 9.21 25.41
C LEU A 113 5.59 10.11 24.82
N ILE A 114 5.48 11.43 24.95
CA ILE A 114 6.52 12.38 24.55
C ILE A 114 7.80 12.17 25.37
N GLN A 115 7.69 12.08 26.70
CA GLN A 115 8.83 11.78 27.58
C GLN A 115 9.53 10.48 27.15
N ARG A 116 8.74 9.44 26.83
CA ARG A 116 9.28 8.16 26.37
C ARG A 116 9.99 8.28 25.03
N ALA A 117 9.46 9.05 24.08
CA ALA A 117 10.11 9.29 22.80
C ALA A 117 11.47 9.99 22.97
N ASP A 118 11.56 10.98 23.85
CA ASP A 118 12.81 11.68 24.15
C ASP A 118 13.80 10.80 24.90
N LEU A 119 13.34 9.92 25.80
CA LEU A 119 14.18 8.91 26.44
C LEU A 119 14.79 7.96 25.40
N LEU A 120 13.98 7.46 24.46
CA LEU A 120 14.45 6.56 23.40
C LEU A 120 15.46 7.25 22.46
N GLU A 121 15.23 8.53 22.13
CA GLU A 121 16.19 9.35 21.38
C GLU A 121 17.53 9.45 22.12
N ALA A 122 17.52 9.73 23.43
CA ALA A 122 18.73 9.82 24.24
C ALA A 122 19.49 8.48 24.34
N VAL A 123 18.77 7.37 24.50
CA VAL A 123 19.38 6.02 24.50
C VAL A 123 20.01 5.73 23.14
N MET A 124 19.34 6.04 22.03
CA MET A 124 19.92 5.82 20.69
C MET A 124 21.16 6.68 20.45
N ALA A 125 21.11 7.95 20.83
CA ALA A 125 22.24 8.86 20.71
C ALA A 125 23.46 8.40 21.52
N ASP A 126 23.25 7.81 22.70
CA ASP A 126 24.34 7.21 23.48
C ASP A 126 24.91 5.96 22.79
N LEU A 127 24.05 5.00 22.40
CA LEU A 127 24.46 3.72 21.81
C LEU A 127 25.25 3.86 20.50
N TYR A 128 24.96 4.89 19.70
CA TYR A 128 25.71 5.20 18.46
C TYR A 128 26.75 6.31 18.64
N GLY A 129 26.84 6.91 19.83
CA GLY A 129 27.76 7.99 20.19
C GLY A 129 28.85 7.53 21.14
N GLU A 130 28.89 8.10 22.34
CA GLU A 130 29.92 7.84 23.36
C GLU A 130 29.75 6.48 24.07
N ASN A 131 28.57 5.87 23.97
CA ASN A 131 28.23 4.57 24.54
C ASN A 131 28.46 4.48 26.07
N ARG A 132 28.09 5.55 26.79
CA ARG A 132 28.27 5.67 28.24
C ARG A 132 27.34 4.75 29.01
N LEU A 133 26.15 4.46 28.49
CA LEU A 133 25.22 3.53 29.13
C LEU A 133 25.82 2.13 29.28
N VAL A 134 26.62 1.68 28.31
CA VAL A 134 27.35 0.42 28.42
C VAL A 134 28.61 0.58 29.27
N ALA A 135 29.40 1.63 29.02
CA ALA A 135 30.68 1.86 29.73
C ALA A 135 30.50 2.01 31.24
N ASP A 136 29.44 2.72 31.67
CA ASP A 136 29.13 2.99 33.08
C ASP A 136 28.27 1.86 33.71
N GLY A 137 28.00 0.77 32.97
CA GLY A 137 27.31 -0.43 33.49
C GLY A 137 25.79 -0.28 33.66
N HIS A 138 25.16 0.68 32.97
CA HIS A 138 23.70 0.80 32.93
C HIS A 138 23.05 -0.22 31.98
N LEU A 139 23.75 -0.62 30.92
CA LEU A 139 23.38 -1.66 29.98
C LEU A 139 24.48 -2.72 29.86
N PRO A 140 24.14 -4.03 29.84
CA PRO A 140 25.12 -5.08 29.60
C PRO A 140 25.69 -5.01 28.18
N ALA A 141 27.02 -5.04 28.05
CA ALA A 141 27.69 -5.01 26.74
C ALA A 141 27.22 -6.14 25.81
N ALA A 142 27.05 -7.36 26.35
CA ALA A 142 26.58 -8.51 25.59
C ALA A 142 25.16 -8.31 25.00
N LEU A 143 24.29 -7.57 25.71
CA LEU A 143 22.94 -7.30 25.25
C LEU A 143 22.93 -6.38 24.02
N VAL A 144 23.84 -5.40 23.97
CA VAL A 144 23.96 -4.47 22.83
C VAL A 144 24.74 -5.12 21.70
N ALA A 145 25.91 -5.71 21.98
CA ALA A 145 26.78 -6.28 20.96
C ALA A 145 26.20 -7.52 20.27
N GLY A 146 25.36 -8.30 20.98
CA GLY A 146 24.63 -9.44 20.41
C GLY A 146 23.35 -9.06 19.67
N ASN A 147 22.93 -7.79 19.71
CA ASN A 147 21.68 -7.35 19.12
C ASN A 147 21.80 -7.22 17.60
N PRO A 148 21.05 -8.01 16.80
CA PRO A 148 21.12 -7.93 15.34
C PRO A 148 20.61 -6.59 14.79
N GLU A 149 19.82 -5.84 15.56
CA GLU A 149 19.31 -4.52 15.18
C GLU A 149 20.28 -3.37 15.51
N TRP A 150 21.35 -3.66 16.26
CA TRP A 150 22.42 -2.69 16.49
C TRP A 150 23.43 -2.76 15.34
N LEU A 151 23.35 -1.77 14.43
CA LEU A 151 24.14 -1.77 13.21
C LEU A 151 25.50 -1.11 13.46
N ARG A 152 26.50 -1.92 13.84
CA ARG A 152 27.87 -1.47 14.12
C ARG A 152 28.47 -0.49 13.08
N PRO A 153 28.24 -0.63 11.75
CA PRO A 153 28.76 0.33 10.75
C PRO A 153 28.29 1.78 10.92
N LEU A 154 27.26 2.03 11.75
CA LEU A 154 26.71 3.35 12.03
C LEU A 154 27.25 4.01 13.30
N VAL A 155 28.09 3.32 14.09
CA VAL A 155 28.69 3.93 15.28
C VAL A 155 29.51 5.17 14.87
N GLY A 156 29.26 6.29 15.53
CA GLY A 156 29.85 7.59 15.23
C GLY A 156 29.15 8.39 14.12
N VAL A 157 28.17 7.83 13.42
CA VAL A 157 27.39 8.55 12.41
C VAL A 157 26.39 9.49 13.09
N ARG A 158 26.47 10.78 12.76
CA ARG A 158 25.54 11.80 13.27
C ARG A 158 24.44 12.08 12.23
N PRO A 159 23.14 12.02 12.61
CA PRO A 159 22.05 12.33 11.69
C PRO A 159 22.13 13.78 11.18
N ALA A 160 21.92 13.98 9.87
CA ALA A 160 21.94 15.31 9.26
C ALA A 160 20.86 16.26 9.82
N SER A 161 19.72 15.71 10.26
CA SER A 161 18.65 16.48 10.92
C SER A 161 18.95 16.83 12.38
N GLY A 162 20.03 16.28 12.96
CA GLY A 162 20.32 16.37 14.39
C GLY A 162 19.53 15.38 15.27
N HIS A 163 18.65 14.57 14.69
CA HIS A 163 17.82 13.60 15.42
C HIS A 163 17.85 12.21 14.77
N PHE A 164 17.86 11.16 15.57
CA PHE A 164 17.78 9.79 15.08
C PHE A 164 16.33 9.38 14.79
N LEU A 165 15.39 9.76 15.66
CA LEU A 165 13.99 9.36 15.63
C LEU A 165 13.08 10.52 15.20
N HIS A 166 12.17 10.23 14.28
CA HIS A 166 11.21 11.21 13.73
C HIS A 166 9.77 10.68 13.69
N PHE A 167 9.57 9.37 13.59
CA PHE A 167 8.25 8.77 13.50
C PHE A 167 8.19 7.48 14.32
N LEU A 168 7.44 7.49 15.41
CA LEU A 168 7.38 6.40 16.39
C LEU A 168 5.96 5.86 16.53
N ALA A 169 5.86 4.63 17.02
CA ALA A 169 4.59 4.13 17.55
C ALA A 169 4.78 3.41 18.88
N PHE A 170 3.79 3.52 19.75
CA PHE A 170 3.75 2.82 21.03
C PHE A 170 2.51 1.94 21.08
N GLU A 171 2.70 0.68 21.45
CA GLU A 171 1.61 -0.21 21.82
C GLU A 171 1.30 -0.02 23.28
N ILE A 172 0.07 0.38 23.60
CA ILE A 172 -0.37 0.61 24.96
C ILE A 172 -1.61 -0.20 25.28
N GLY A 173 -1.77 -0.50 26.56
CA GLY A 173 -2.92 -1.21 27.09
C GLY A 173 -3.29 -0.68 28.47
N ARG A 174 -4.58 -0.70 28.79
CA ARG A 174 -5.08 -0.34 30.11
C ARG A 174 -5.16 -1.61 30.95
N GLY A 175 -4.49 -1.62 32.10
CA GLY A 175 -4.46 -2.76 33.01
C GLY A 175 -5.74 -2.89 33.85
N PRO A 176 -5.84 -3.94 34.69
CA PRO A 176 -6.97 -4.14 35.59
C PRO A 176 -7.20 -3.01 36.60
N ASP A 177 -6.14 -2.28 36.93
CA ASP A 177 -6.12 -1.14 37.84
C ASP A 177 -6.50 0.19 37.16
N GLY A 178 -6.88 0.15 35.88
CA GLY A 178 -7.25 1.32 35.09
C GLY A 178 -6.06 2.16 34.61
N ARG A 179 -4.82 1.83 34.98
CA ARG A 179 -3.63 2.54 34.53
C ARG A 179 -3.22 2.10 33.13
N TRP A 180 -2.61 3.00 32.38
CA TRP A 180 -2.04 2.71 31.07
C TRP A 180 -0.59 2.24 31.19
N TRP A 181 -0.25 1.27 30.34
CA TRP A 181 1.06 0.64 30.31
C TRP A 181 1.56 0.57 28.88
N VAL A 182 2.85 0.84 28.66
CA VAL A 182 3.50 0.56 27.38
C VAL A 182 3.80 -0.94 27.29
N LEU A 183 3.23 -1.57 26.28
CA LEU A 183 3.44 -2.97 25.94
C LEU A 183 4.67 -3.13 25.02
N ALA A 184 4.88 -2.20 24.09
CA ALA A 184 5.99 -2.25 23.14
C ALA A 184 6.33 -0.88 22.53
N ASP A 185 7.59 -0.71 22.16
CA ASP A 185 8.11 0.42 21.39
C ASP A 185 8.33 0.04 19.94
N ARG A 186 7.97 0.93 19.01
CA ARG A 186 8.21 0.76 17.57
C ARG A 186 8.93 1.98 17.01
N THR A 187 10.22 1.81 16.72
CA THR A 187 11.19 2.85 16.34
C THR A 187 11.86 2.57 15.00
N GLN A 188 11.73 1.38 14.43
CA GLN A 188 12.38 0.99 13.17
C GLN A 188 11.59 1.53 11.97
N ALA A 189 10.48 0.87 11.63
CA ALA A 189 9.58 1.24 10.55
C ALA A 189 8.11 1.03 10.95
N PRO A 190 7.59 1.76 11.97
CA PRO A 190 6.26 1.51 12.52
C PRO A 190 5.15 1.70 11.49
N SER A 191 4.29 0.70 11.34
CA SER A 191 3.10 0.65 10.47
C SER A 191 1.79 0.88 11.23
N GLY A 192 0.69 1.12 10.52
CA GLY A 192 -0.65 1.27 11.06
C GLY A 192 -1.26 2.67 10.96
N ALA A 193 -0.48 3.71 10.69
CA ALA A 193 -0.97 5.08 10.67
C ALA A 193 -1.94 5.32 9.49
N GLY A 194 -1.63 4.76 8.32
CA GLY A 194 -2.54 4.81 7.17
C GLY A 194 -3.81 3.98 7.40
N TYR A 195 -3.70 2.85 8.11
CA TYR A 195 -4.87 2.05 8.49
C TYR A 195 -5.76 2.75 9.51
N ALA A 196 -5.18 3.48 10.48
CA ALA A 196 -5.95 4.31 11.42
C ALA A 196 -6.81 5.36 10.67
N LEU A 197 -6.23 5.98 9.64
CA LEU A 197 -6.94 6.96 8.82
C LEU A 197 -8.04 6.32 7.95
N GLU A 198 -7.78 5.17 7.33
CA GLU A 198 -8.79 4.44 6.57
C GLU A 198 -9.93 3.89 7.45
N ASN A 199 -9.60 3.40 8.65
CA ASN A 199 -10.60 3.03 9.66
C ASN A 199 -11.48 4.24 10.00
N ARG A 200 -10.88 5.43 10.17
CA ARG A 200 -11.62 6.68 10.43
C ARG A 200 -12.58 7.05 9.32
N VAL A 201 -12.16 6.94 8.06
CA VAL A 201 -13.05 7.25 6.93
C VAL A 201 -14.17 6.21 6.85
N ALA A 202 -13.87 4.93 7.06
CA ALA A 202 -14.85 3.85 7.03
C ALA A 202 -15.92 4.01 8.12
N THR A 203 -15.53 4.23 9.37
CA THR A 203 -16.45 4.39 10.51
C THR A 203 -17.23 5.71 10.43
N ALA A 204 -16.62 6.81 10.01
CA ALA A 204 -17.33 8.08 9.79
C ALA A 204 -18.39 7.99 8.69
N ARG A 205 -18.19 7.15 7.66
CA ARG A 205 -19.21 6.86 6.64
C ARG A 205 -20.31 5.93 7.14
N ALA A 206 -19.95 4.95 7.99
CA ALA A 206 -20.91 4.03 8.59
C ALA A 206 -21.89 4.77 9.51
N TYR A 207 -21.37 5.70 10.32
CA TYR A 207 -22.09 6.38 11.39
C TYR A 207 -22.07 7.91 11.23
N SER A 208 -22.34 8.40 10.02
CA SER A 208 -22.22 9.82 9.69
C SER A 208 -23.05 10.75 10.59
N GLU A 209 -24.23 10.30 11.05
CA GLU A 209 -25.12 11.09 11.90
C GLU A 209 -24.52 11.33 13.29
N VAL A 210 -24.08 10.27 13.98
CA VAL A 210 -23.48 10.40 15.31
C VAL A 210 -22.06 10.96 15.23
N PHE A 211 -21.31 10.66 14.17
CA PHE A 211 -19.96 11.20 13.98
C PHE A 211 -19.97 12.73 13.84
N ALA A 212 -20.98 13.30 13.18
CA ALA A 212 -21.12 14.75 13.06
C ALA A 212 -21.56 15.42 14.37
N GLY A 213 -22.28 14.70 15.25
CA GLY A 213 -22.70 15.19 16.56
C GLY A 213 -21.67 14.98 17.67
N LEU A 214 -20.64 14.16 17.43
CA LEU A 214 -19.52 13.96 18.35
C LEU A 214 -18.35 14.86 17.93
N ASN A 215 -17.75 15.54 18.90
CA ASN A 215 -16.57 16.38 18.70
C ASN A 215 -15.29 15.52 18.59
N VAL A 216 -15.24 14.65 17.57
CA VAL A 216 -14.12 13.73 17.34
C VAL A 216 -12.95 14.46 16.68
N HIS A 217 -11.76 14.35 17.28
CA HIS A 217 -10.55 14.96 16.74
C HIS A 217 -10.21 14.47 15.34
N ARG A 218 -9.81 15.39 14.45
CA ARG A 218 -9.41 15.07 13.08
C ARG A 218 -7.95 14.60 13.04
N LEU A 219 -7.69 13.53 12.28
CA LEU A 219 -6.34 12.99 12.11
C LEU A 219 -5.46 13.79 11.13
N ALA A 220 -6.08 14.65 10.29
CA ALA A 220 -5.40 15.34 9.19
C ALA A 220 -4.30 16.30 9.67
N SER A 221 -4.45 16.91 10.85
CA SER A 221 -3.44 17.82 11.41
C SER A 221 -2.08 17.15 11.57
N PHE A 222 -2.05 15.99 12.21
CA PHE A 222 -0.84 15.20 12.43
C PHE A 222 -0.07 14.93 11.13
N PHE A 223 -0.76 14.47 10.08
CA PHE A 223 -0.11 14.16 8.81
C PHE A 223 0.35 15.40 8.06
N ARG A 224 -0.40 16.51 8.14
CA ARG A 224 0.03 17.79 7.57
C ARG A 224 1.29 18.29 8.29
N ASP A 225 1.27 18.34 9.62
CA ASP A 225 2.38 18.86 10.41
C ASP A 225 3.63 17.99 10.23
N PHE A 226 3.47 16.66 10.12
CA PHE A 226 4.57 15.77 9.78
C PHE A 226 5.08 15.95 8.34
N ARG A 227 4.20 16.10 7.36
CA ARG A 227 4.60 16.41 5.97
C ARG A 227 5.41 17.69 5.92
N ASP A 228 4.94 18.73 6.58
CA ASP A 228 5.58 20.05 6.58
C ASP A 228 6.93 19.98 7.31
N ALA A 229 7.05 19.18 8.38
CA ALA A 229 8.33 18.87 9.03
C ALA A 229 9.31 18.18 8.08
N LEU A 230 8.88 17.13 7.34
CA LEU A 230 9.74 16.46 6.36
C LEU A 230 10.17 17.41 5.22
N LEU A 231 9.28 18.27 4.74
CA LEU A 231 9.59 19.27 3.72
C LEU A 231 10.55 20.35 4.21
N GLY A 232 10.52 20.65 5.52
CA GLY A 232 11.43 21.58 6.20
C GLY A 232 12.85 21.03 6.38
N LEU A 233 13.04 19.71 6.35
CA LEU A 233 14.35 19.06 6.46
C LEU A 233 15.16 19.05 5.15
N ARG A 234 14.64 19.63 4.07
CA ARG A 234 15.35 19.71 2.79
C ARG A 234 16.49 20.72 2.87
N GLY A 235 17.67 20.32 2.39
CA GLY A 235 18.86 21.17 2.37
C GLY A 235 19.00 22.02 1.10
N ALA A 236 18.67 21.46 -0.06
CA ALA A 236 18.82 22.13 -1.36
C ALA A 236 17.46 22.58 -1.93
N ARG A 237 17.47 23.62 -2.79
CA ARG A 237 16.25 24.10 -3.49
C ARG A 237 15.57 22.99 -4.33
N ASP A 238 16.36 22.06 -4.87
CA ASP A 238 15.87 20.93 -5.68
C ASP A 238 15.74 19.62 -4.90
N GLY A 239 16.03 19.64 -3.60
CA GLY A 239 15.93 18.50 -2.71
C GLY A 239 14.51 17.95 -2.63
N ARG A 240 14.40 16.61 -2.55
CA ARG A 240 13.12 15.90 -2.51
C ARG A 240 12.95 15.11 -1.21
N VAL A 241 11.67 14.85 -0.91
CA VAL A 241 11.24 13.92 0.14
C VAL A 241 10.61 12.72 -0.54
N ALA A 242 10.99 11.52 -0.12
CA ALA A 242 10.39 10.27 -0.59
C ALA A 242 10.16 9.27 0.54
N ILE A 243 9.23 8.35 0.32
CA ILE A 243 9.00 7.17 1.14
C ILE A 243 9.64 5.97 0.44
N MET A 244 10.52 5.25 1.12
CA MET A 244 11.15 4.04 0.59
C MET A 244 10.34 2.81 0.98
N THR A 245 9.93 2.01 -0.01
CA THR A 245 9.16 0.78 0.17
C THR A 245 9.95 -0.46 -0.26
N PRO A 246 9.78 -1.61 0.41
CA PRO A 246 10.24 -2.91 -0.12
C PRO A 246 9.51 -3.37 -1.40
N GLY A 247 8.38 -2.74 -1.74
CA GLY A 247 7.55 -3.08 -2.89
C GLY A 247 6.27 -3.88 -2.56
N PRO A 248 5.48 -4.27 -3.57
CA PRO A 248 4.12 -4.83 -3.40
C PRO A 248 4.03 -6.16 -2.69
N LEU A 249 5.15 -6.88 -2.59
CA LEU A 249 5.20 -8.14 -1.87
C LEU A 249 5.35 -7.95 -0.37
N ASN A 250 5.35 -6.73 0.17
CA ASN A 250 5.32 -6.44 1.61
C ASN A 250 3.89 -6.32 2.15
N GLU A 251 3.63 -6.83 3.36
CA GLU A 251 2.32 -6.82 4.02
C GLU A 251 1.71 -5.44 4.27
N THR A 252 2.54 -4.39 4.37
CA THR A 252 2.10 -3.02 4.62
C THR A 252 2.22 -2.13 3.38
N TYR A 253 2.50 -2.69 2.20
CA TYR A 253 2.67 -1.90 0.97
C TYR A 253 1.47 -0.99 0.66
N PHE A 254 0.25 -1.49 0.89
CA PHE A 254 -0.97 -0.69 0.74
C PHE A 254 -0.87 0.62 1.53
N GLU A 255 -0.53 0.53 2.82
CA GLU A 255 -0.39 1.68 3.70
C GLU A 255 0.66 2.65 3.20
N GLN A 256 1.81 2.13 2.76
CA GLN A 256 2.94 2.93 2.31
C GLN A 256 2.59 3.74 1.06
N ALA A 257 1.98 3.09 0.05
CA ALA A 257 1.51 3.76 -1.16
C ALA A 257 0.39 4.75 -0.88
N TRP A 258 -0.49 4.41 0.06
CA TRP A 258 -1.58 5.28 0.46
C TRP A 258 -1.09 6.55 1.16
N ILE A 259 -0.17 6.44 2.12
CA ILE A 259 0.43 7.58 2.84
C ILE A 259 1.21 8.47 1.87
N ALA A 260 1.96 7.89 0.93
CA ALA A 260 2.67 8.66 -0.10
C ALA A 260 1.72 9.55 -0.89
N ARG A 261 0.58 8.98 -1.34
CA ARG A 261 -0.47 9.73 -2.03
C ARG A 261 -1.13 10.79 -1.13
N TYR A 262 -1.43 10.44 0.12
CA TYR A 262 -2.10 11.35 1.07
C TYR A 262 -1.23 12.56 1.43
N MET A 263 0.08 12.35 1.62
CA MET A 263 1.04 13.42 1.91
C MET A 263 1.57 14.12 0.66
N GLY A 264 1.34 13.58 -0.54
CA GLY A 264 1.84 14.14 -1.80
C GLY A 264 3.36 14.01 -1.97
N VAL A 265 3.96 12.95 -1.42
CA VAL A 265 5.40 12.64 -1.54
C VAL A 265 5.61 11.44 -2.46
N SER A 266 6.83 11.28 -3.00
CA SER A 266 7.11 10.18 -3.92
C SER A 266 7.30 8.86 -3.18
N LEU A 267 6.77 7.76 -3.72
CA LEU A 267 7.07 6.40 -3.29
C LEU A 267 8.19 5.84 -4.17
N VAL A 268 9.26 5.34 -3.56
CA VAL A 268 10.45 4.82 -4.26
C VAL A 268 10.85 3.44 -3.70
N GLN A 269 11.39 2.57 -4.54
CA GLN A 269 12.04 1.31 -4.13
C GLN A 269 13.55 1.47 -4.10
N GLY A 270 14.28 0.51 -3.53
CA GLY A 270 15.75 0.57 -3.49
C GLY A 270 16.40 0.70 -4.87
N GLU A 271 15.80 0.08 -5.88
CA GLU A 271 16.19 0.18 -7.29
C GLU A 271 15.71 1.44 -8.00
N ASP A 272 14.95 2.33 -7.36
CA ASP A 272 14.72 3.67 -7.89
C ASP A 272 15.87 4.62 -7.51
N LEU A 273 16.77 4.18 -6.62
CA LEU A 273 17.78 5.00 -5.99
C LEU A 273 19.21 4.61 -6.44
N THR A 274 20.09 5.60 -6.43
CA THR A 274 21.54 5.42 -6.66
C THR A 274 22.32 6.45 -5.86
N VAL A 275 23.59 6.16 -5.62
CA VAL A 275 24.51 7.08 -4.97
C VAL A 275 25.41 7.71 -6.02
N SER A 276 25.51 9.03 -6.01
CA SER A 276 26.37 9.81 -6.91
C SER A 276 26.87 11.04 -6.15
N ASP A 277 28.18 11.29 -6.20
CA ASP A 277 28.85 12.44 -5.56
C ASP A 277 28.49 12.62 -4.07
N GLY A 278 28.45 11.51 -3.33
CA GLY A 278 28.13 11.52 -1.89
C GLY A 278 26.67 11.83 -1.56
N ARG A 279 25.79 11.83 -2.56
CA ARG A 279 24.35 12.10 -2.42
C ARG A 279 23.51 10.93 -2.89
N LEU A 280 22.34 10.79 -2.28
CA LEU A 280 21.32 9.87 -2.76
C LEU A 280 20.52 10.53 -3.89
N MET A 281 20.38 9.82 -5.00
CA MET A 281 19.72 10.29 -6.21
C MET A 281 18.58 9.34 -6.57
N VAL A 282 17.48 9.88 -7.08
CA VAL A 282 16.41 9.11 -7.72
C VAL A 282 16.69 9.03 -9.21
N ARG A 283 16.62 7.82 -9.78
CA ARG A 283 16.62 7.59 -11.23
C ARG A 283 15.27 7.98 -11.80
N THR A 284 15.25 9.01 -12.65
CA THR A 284 14.01 9.50 -13.27
C THR A 284 14.16 9.53 -14.78
N VAL A 285 13.04 9.55 -15.50
CA VAL A 285 13.04 9.70 -16.98
C VAL A 285 13.67 11.02 -17.45
N SER A 286 13.89 11.99 -16.55
CA SER A 286 14.56 13.27 -16.82
C SER A 286 16.00 13.32 -16.29
N GLY A 287 16.60 12.16 -16.02
CA GLY A 287 17.93 12.00 -15.41
C GLY A 287 17.90 11.93 -13.89
N LEU A 288 19.08 11.93 -13.27
CA LEU A 288 19.22 11.85 -11.81
C LEU A 288 18.69 13.11 -11.12
N ARG A 289 18.03 12.93 -9.97
CA ARG A 289 17.55 14.04 -9.13
C ARG A 289 17.91 13.78 -7.67
N PRO A 290 18.42 14.79 -6.93
CA PRO A 290 18.82 14.60 -5.54
C PRO A 290 17.64 14.33 -4.61
N LEU A 291 17.89 13.51 -3.61
CA LEU A 291 16.97 13.16 -2.53
C LEU A 291 17.58 13.54 -1.18
N ASP A 292 16.91 14.42 -0.45
CA ASP A 292 17.44 14.99 0.80
C ASP A 292 16.87 14.28 2.03
N VAL A 293 15.63 13.79 1.93
CA VAL A 293 14.91 13.15 3.04
C VAL A 293 14.27 11.86 2.56
N LEU A 294 14.53 10.78 3.28
CA LEU A 294 14.00 9.45 2.98
C LEU A 294 13.29 8.86 4.20
N TRP A 295 11.97 8.70 4.10
CA TRP A 295 11.18 7.96 5.07
C TRP A 295 11.17 6.48 4.73
N ARG A 296 11.97 5.70 5.45
CA ARG A 296 12.17 4.27 5.25
C ARG A 296 11.03 3.44 5.82
N ARG A 297 10.56 2.45 5.05
CA ARG A 297 9.52 1.47 5.43
C ARG A 297 9.99 0.00 5.31
N LEU A 298 11.29 -0.22 5.42
CA LEU A 298 11.95 -1.54 5.50
C LEU A 298 12.84 -1.59 6.73
N ASP A 299 13.31 -2.77 7.13
CA ASP A 299 14.23 -2.94 8.27
C ASP A 299 15.65 -2.42 7.95
N GLY A 300 16.40 -2.11 9.01
CA GLY A 300 17.68 -1.39 8.87
C GLY A 300 18.73 -2.17 8.11
N SER A 301 18.86 -3.46 8.40
CA SER A 301 19.84 -4.38 7.78
C SER A 301 19.70 -4.47 6.26
N TYR A 302 18.48 -4.38 5.74
CA TYR A 302 18.22 -4.48 4.31
C TYR A 302 18.50 -3.18 3.53
N ALA A 303 18.83 -2.07 4.20
CA ALA A 303 18.93 -0.77 3.53
C ALA A 303 20.14 -0.63 2.59
N ASP A 304 21.25 -1.31 2.87
CA ASP A 304 22.49 -1.22 2.09
C ASP A 304 23.14 -2.59 1.90
N PRO A 305 23.09 -3.17 0.69
CA PRO A 305 23.73 -4.46 0.43
C PRO A 305 25.26 -4.41 0.38
N LEU A 306 25.90 -3.23 0.37
CA LEU A 306 27.36 -3.13 0.38
C LEU A 306 27.95 -3.20 1.79
N GLU A 307 27.32 -2.53 2.75
CA GLU A 307 27.84 -2.39 4.13
C GLU A 307 27.05 -3.19 5.18
N LEU A 308 25.82 -3.62 4.88
CA LEU A 308 24.94 -4.33 5.83
C LEU A 308 24.68 -5.77 5.37
N ASP A 309 23.53 -6.04 4.73
CA ASP A 309 23.17 -7.38 4.26
C ASP A 309 23.38 -7.55 2.75
N PRO A 310 24.42 -8.28 2.29
CA PRO A 310 24.69 -8.49 0.87
C PRO A 310 23.63 -9.32 0.14
N ALA A 311 22.76 -10.04 0.87
CA ALA A 311 21.63 -10.75 0.28
C ALA A 311 20.43 -9.82 0.00
N SER A 312 20.44 -8.58 0.52
CA SER A 312 19.35 -7.63 0.32
C SER A 312 19.15 -7.29 -1.16
N ARG A 313 17.90 -7.42 -1.62
CA ARG A 313 17.45 -7.01 -2.96
C ARG A 313 16.56 -5.77 -2.95
N ILE A 314 16.29 -5.22 -1.77
CA ILE A 314 15.34 -4.11 -1.56
C ILE A 314 16.03 -2.83 -1.08
N GLY A 315 17.32 -2.91 -0.73
CA GLY A 315 18.16 -1.79 -0.36
C GLY A 315 18.78 -1.06 -1.55
N THR A 316 19.60 -0.05 -1.24
CA THR A 316 20.35 0.73 -2.22
C THR A 316 21.85 0.69 -1.87
N PRO A 317 22.70 0.18 -2.77
CA PRO A 317 24.15 0.17 -2.57
C PRO A 317 24.70 1.56 -2.20
N GLY A 318 25.43 1.65 -1.09
CA GLY A 318 26.12 2.88 -0.65
C GLY A 318 25.27 3.83 0.20
N MET A 319 24.05 3.43 0.58
CA MET A 319 23.18 4.19 1.48
C MET A 319 23.87 4.58 2.80
N VAL A 320 24.62 3.67 3.42
CA VAL A 320 25.34 3.93 4.67
C VAL A 320 26.43 4.98 4.48
N ALA A 321 27.17 4.93 3.36
CA ALA A 321 28.18 5.93 3.03
C ALA A 321 27.58 7.35 2.89
N VAL A 322 26.41 7.48 2.26
CA VAL A 322 25.71 8.78 2.14
C VAL A 322 25.31 9.32 3.50
N LEU A 323 24.76 8.47 4.39
CA LEU A 323 24.40 8.87 5.75
C LEU A 323 25.62 9.34 6.55
N ARG A 324 26.74 8.61 6.45
CA ARG A 324 28.01 8.96 7.09
C ARG A 324 28.55 10.32 6.65
N GLN A 325 28.29 10.71 5.40
CA GLN A 325 28.69 12.01 4.84
C GLN A 325 27.68 13.13 5.11
N GLY A 326 26.55 12.84 5.76
CA GLY A 326 25.47 13.81 5.98
C GLY A 326 24.71 14.18 4.69
N GLY A 327 24.82 13.38 3.63
CA GLY A 327 24.18 13.64 2.33
C GLY A 327 22.69 13.29 2.27
N LEU A 328 22.14 12.73 3.35
CA LEU A 328 20.74 12.29 3.45
C LEU A 328 20.24 12.38 4.90
N THR A 329 19.00 12.83 5.07
CA THR A 329 18.23 12.65 6.31
C THR A 329 17.36 11.41 6.21
N MET A 330 17.55 10.45 7.12
CA MET A 330 16.77 9.22 7.18
C MET A 330 15.70 9.28 8.28
N VAL A 331 14.49 8.87 7.96
CA VAL A 331 13.35 8.81 8.88
C VAL A 331 12.86 7.36 8.99
N ASN A 332 12.98 6.67 10.11
CA ASN A 332 13.96 6.90 11.18
C ASN A 332 15.36 6.40 10.76
N SER A 333 16.38 6.88 11.47
CA SER A 333 17.77 6.48 11.24
C SER A 333 17.94 4.96 11.21
N LEU A 334 18.90 4.49 10.42
CA LEU A 334 19.25 3.08 10.40
C LEU A 334 19.72 2.65 11.80
N GLY A 335 19.41 1.41 12.18
CA GLY A 335 19.79 0.86 13.48
C GLY A 335 18.90 1.29 14.67
N SER A 336 17.80 2.00 14.43
CA SER A 336 16.82 2.34 15.47
C SER A 336 16.08 1.13 16.03
N GLY A 337 16.09 -0.02 15.33
CA GLY A 337 15.49 -1.28 15.78
C GLY A 337 16.06 -1.83 17.08
N VAL A 338 17.29 -1.43 17.46
CA VAL A 338 17.91 -1.78 18.75
C VAL A 338 17.00 -1.44 19.93
N LEU A 339 16.23 -0.35 19.79
CA LEU A 339 15.30 0.16 20.79
C LEU A 339 14.00 -0.66 20.90
N GLU A 340 13.67 -1.49 19.91
CA GLU A 340 12.46 -2.32 19.92
C GLU A 340 12.67 -3.65 20.65
N THR A 341 13.91 -3.98 21.03
CA THR A 341 14.21 -5.26 21.66
C THR A 341 13.59 -5.37 23.05
N ARG A 342 12.89 -6.48 23.29
CA ARG A 342 12.12 -6.70 24.53
C ARG A 342 12.96 -6.55 25.80
N ALA A 343 14.20 -7.02 25.79
CA ALA A 343 15.10 -6.92 26.93
C ALA A 343 15.39 -5.46 27.34
N LEU A 344 15.38 -4.50 26.42
CA LEU A 344 15.62 -3.10 26.73
C LEU A 344 14.59 -2.55 27.73
N MET A 345 13.34 -3.04 27.68
CA MET A 345 12.26 -2.64 28.60
C MET A 345 12.57 -2.94 30.08
N ALA A 346 13.44 -3.92 30.37
CA ALA A 346 13.90 -4.19 31.72
C ALA A 346 14.77 -3.04 32.29
N PHE A 347 15.44 -2.30 31.41
CA PHE A 347 16.40 -1.25 31.79
C PHE A 347 15.80 0.15 31.74
N LEU A 348 14.77 0.39 30.92
CA LEU A 348 14.15 1.72 30.74
C LEU A 348 13.75 2.43 32.05
N PRO A 349 13.22 1.78 33.10
CA PRO A 349 12.92 2.46 34.36
C PRO A 349 14.17 3.08 35.03
N LYS A 350 15.31 2.37 34.99
CA LYS A 350 16.58 2.85 35.54
C LYS A 350 17.19 3.92 34.62
N LEU A 351 17.15 3.69 33.31
CA LEU A 351 17.67 4.62 32.30
C LEU A 351 16.93 5.96 32.33
N SER A 352 15.59 5.94 32.47
CA SER A 352 14.79 7.16 32.60
C SER A 352 15.29 8.05 33.74
N ARG A 353 15.49 7.48 34.94
CA ARG A 353 15.98 8.23 36.09
C ARG A 353 17.39 8.77 35.87
N HIS A 354 18.25 7.99 35.23
CA HIS A 354 19.63 8.38 34.96
C HIS A 354 19.74 9.49 33.91
N LEU A 355 19.02 9.37 32.79
CA LEU A 355 19.13 10.29 31.65
C LEU A 355 18.24 11.53 31.79
N THR A 356 17.06 11.39 32.40
CA THR A 356 16.05 12.48 32.48
C THR A 356 15.86 13.05 33.88
N GLY A 357 16.45 12.40 34.91
CA GLY A 357 16.21 12.76 36.31
C GLY A 357 14.84 12.35 36.86
N ALA A 358 13.96 11.76 36.03
CA ALA A 358 12.59 11.40 36.40
C ALA A 358 12.29 9.91 36.14
N PRO A 359 11.38 9.28 36.92
CA PRO A 359 10.85 7.98 36.55
C PRO A 359 10.06 8.06 35.23
N LEU A 360 9.78 6.89 34.64
CA LEU A 360 8.86 6.80 33.51
C LEU A 360 7.50 7.35 33.91
N ALA A 361 6.99 8.31 33.14
CA ALA A 361 5.67 8.91 33.35
C ALA A 361 4.55 7.90 33.08
N MET A 362 4.73 7.03 32.09
CA MET A 362 3.91 5.83 31.87
C MET A 362 4.76 4.58 32.08
N PRO A 363 4.37 3.66 32.98
CA PRO A 363 5.11 2.43 33.20
C PRO A 363 5.06 1.55 31.94
N ASN A 364 6.07 0.72 31.75
CA ASN A 364 5.98 -0.41 30.82
C ASN A 364 5.63 -1.68 31.57
N ILE A 365 5.19 -2.70 30.82
CA ILE A 365 4.96 -4.04 31.38
C ILE A 365 6.20 -4.53 32.16
N ALA A 366 5.96 -5.21 33.28
CA ALA A 366 7.04 -5.71 34.12
C ALA A 366 7.87 -6.71 33.32
N THR A 367 9.17 -6.43 33.21
CA THR A 367 10.09 -7.13 32.30
C THR A 367 11.38 -7.44 33.05
N TRP A 368 11.84 -8.68 32.94
CA TRP A 368 13.08 -9.19 33.53
C TRP A 368 13.96 -9.78 32.44
N TRP A 369 15.15 -9.24 32.25
CA TRP A 369 16.15 -9.88 31.40
C TRP A 369 16.82 -11.01 32.18
N CYS A 370 16.73 -12.23 31.67
CA CYS A 370 17.16 -13.44 32.38
C CYS A 370 18.68 -13.65 32.34
N GLY A 371 19.47 -12.66 31.90
CA GLY A 371 20.93 -12.70 31.96
C GLY A 371 21.48 -12.62 33.38
N GLY A 372 20.79 -11.91 34.29
CA GLY A 372 21.20 -11.74 35.68
C GLY A 372 20.66 -12.83 36.62
N LEU A 373 21.47 -13.22 37.62
CA LEU A 373 21.07 -14.20 38.64
C LEU A 373 19.87 -13.74 39.49
N PRO A 374 19.78 -12.48 39.96
CA PRO A 374 18.62 -12.01 40.72
C PRO A 374 17.31 -12.08 39.92
N GLU A 375 17.37 -11.72 38.64
CA GLU A 375 16.22 -11.75 37.74
C GLU A 375 15.75 -13.19 37.51
N ARG A 376 16.66 -14.14 37.30
CA ARG A 376 16.30 -15.58 37.19
C ARG A 376 15.59 -16.10 38.43
N ALA A 377 16.08 -15.75 39.62
CA ALA A 377 15.44 -16.14 40.87
C ALA A 377 14.02 -15.56 40.98
N GLN A 378 13.83 -14.30 40.57
CA GLN A 378 12.51 -13.67 40.55
C GLN A 378 11.55 -14.34 39.56
N VAL A 379 12.05 -14.75 38.38
CA VAL A 379 11.26 -15.50 37.39
C VAL A 379 10.79 -16.84 37.95
N MET A 380 11.65 -17.57 38.67
CA MET A 380 11.30 -18.84 39.32
C MET A 380 10.17 -18.71 40.34
N VAL A 381 10.20 -17.62 41.12
CA VAL A 381 9.17 -17.30 42.12
C VAL A 381 7.85 -16.90 41.44
N ALA A 382 7.91 -16.05 40.42
CA ALA A 382 6.74 -15.48 39.77
C ALA A 382 6.22 -16.27 38.56
N ARG A 383 6.76 -17.46 38.26
CA ARG A 383 6.52 -18.24 37.02
C ARG A 383 5.04 -18.41 36.60
N ARG A 384 4.09 -18.38 37.54
CA ARG A 384 2.65 -18.54 37.25
C ARG A 384 2.05 -17.44 36.38
N ARG A 385 2.66 -16.25 36.37
CA ARG A 385 2.16 -15.06 35.67
C ARG A 385 3.12 -14.53 34.60
N LEU A 386 4.14 -15.30 34.25
CA LEU A 386 5.19 -14.86 33.35
C LEU A 386 5.15 -15.60 32.02
N VAL A 387 5.50 -14.88 30.96
CA VAL A 387 5.76 -15.43 29.62
C VAL A 387 7.24 -15.22 29.31
N LEU A 388 7.90 -16.28 28.89
CA LEU A 388 9.27 -16.26 28.40
C LEU A 388 9.28 -16.01 26.89
N SER A 389 10.25 -15.24 26.42
CA SER A 389 10.46 -14.95 25.01
C SER A 389 11.93 -14.64 24.73
N ALA A 390 12.30 -14.57 23.46
CA ALA A 390 13.62 -14.12 23.05
C ALA A 390 13.87 -12.66 23.51
N ALA A 391 15.02 -12.43 24.16
CA ALA A 391 15.44 -11.14 24.68
C ALA A 391 15.55 -10.06 23.59
N LEU A 392 16.09 -10.46 22.43
CA LEU A 392 16.36 -9.59 21.28
C LEU A 392 15.21 -9.58 20.25
N GLY A 393 14.08 -10.22 20.55
CA GLY A 393 12.92 -10.16 19.67
C GLY A 393 12.37 -8.74 19.57
N THR A 394 12.11 -8.27 18.34
CA THR A 394 11.50 -6.97 18.04
C THR A 394 10.01 -7.08 17.70
N GLY A 395 9.54 -8.28 17.34
CA GLY A 395 8.13 -8.55 17.10
C GLY A 395 7.27 -8.18 18.31
N LEU A 396 6.00 -7.86 18.04
CA LEU A 396 5.05 -7.45 19.08
C LEU A 396 5.08 -8.43 20.25
N PRO A 397 4.92 -7.95 21.50
CA PRO A 397 4.70 -8.82 22.63
C PRO A 397 3.60 -9.78 22.25
N PHE A 398 3.91 -11.06 22.35
CA PHE A 398 2.99 -12.11 21.96
C PHE A 398 2.61 -12.01 20.47
N ASP A 399 3.54 -11.90 19.52
CA ASP A 399 3.28 -12.24 18.11
C ASP A 399 3.38 -13.77 17.89
N ARG A 400 2.68 -14.32 16.90
CA ARG A 400 2.74 -15.76 16.55
C ARG A 400 4.11 -16.19 16.02
N GLN A 401 4.91 -15.24 15.53
CA GLN A 401 6.24 -15.51 14.98
C GLN A 401 7.31 -15.70 16.06
N GLY A 402 7.06 -15.30 17.32
CA GLY A 402 7.98 -15.51 18.43
C GLY A 402 7.63 -16.75 19.23
N GLU A 403 8.60 -17.62 19.51
CA GLU A 403 8.47 -18.73 20.47
C GLU A 403 8.25 -18.19 21.90
N SER A 404 7.01 -17.80 22.20
CA SER A 404 6.61 -17.36 23.54
C SER A 404 6.12 -18.56 24.32
N THR A 405 6.72 -18.82 25.48
CA THR A 405 6.34 -19.95 26.35
C THR A 405 5.79 -19.41 27.66
N VAL A 406 4.61 -19.85 28.08
CA VAL A 406 4.11 -19.54 29.42
C VAL A 406 5.03 -20.23 30.43
N ALA A 407 5.68 -19.49 31.31
CA ALA A 407 6.68 -20.08 32.23
C ALA A 407 6.08 -21.19 33.12
N ALA A 408 4.79 -21.08 33.43
CA ALA A 408 4.03 -22.07 34.19
C ALA A 408 3.77 -23.40 33.45
N SER A 409 3.91 -23.44 32.12
CA SER A 409 3.76 -24.68 31.36
C SER A 409 4.99 -25.60 31.45
N LEU A 410 6.12 -25.08 31.97
CA LEU A 410 7.33 -25.84 32.25
C LEU A 410 7.33 -26.31 33.72
N THR A 411 7.91 -27.49 33.98
CA THR A 411 8.20 -27.89 35.36
C THR A 411 9.24 -26.94 35.97
N PRO A 412 9.28 -26.75 37.30
CA PRO A 412 10.30 -25.92 37.94
C PRO A 412 11.73 -26.30 37.54
N GLU A 413 12.00 -27.60 37.41
CA GLU A 413 13.32 -28.13 37.02
C GLU A 413 13.65 -27.75 35.58
N ALA A 414 12.73 -27.98 34.64
CA ALA A 414 12.91 -27.62 33.23
C ALA A 414 13.03 -26.10 33.03
N LEU A 415 12.29 -25.32 33.82
CA LEU A 415 12.41 -23.85 33.82
C LEU A 415 13.78 -23.41 34.33
N ALA A 416 14.28 -24.01 35.41
CA ALA A 416 15.60 -23.69 35.97
C ALA A 416 16.73 -24.06 35.01
N GLU A 417 16.67 -25.25 34.39
CA GLU A 417 17.61 -25.68 33.35
C GLU A 417 17.62 -24.72 32.17
N ARG A 418 16.44 -24.33 31.67
CA ARG A 418 16.32 -23.39 30.57
C ARG A 418 16.85 -21.99 30.90
N LEU A 419 16.57 -21.48 32.10
CA LEU A 419 17.11 -20.20 32.56
C LEU A 419 18.64 -20.24 32.77
N ALA A 420 19.19 -21.41 33.14
CA ALA A 420 20.62 -21.59 33.29
C ALA A 420 21.33 -21.63 31.92
N ALA A 421 20.77 -22.36 30.95
CA ALA A 421 21.32 -22.52 29.61
C ALA A 421 21.14 -21.25 28.74
N ASP A 422 19.91 -20.74 28.65
CA ASP A 422 19.52 -19.73 27.67
C ASP A 422 19.27 -18.35 28.30
N GLY A 423 19.54 -18.17 29.60
CA GLY A 423 19.18 -16.97 30.35
C GLY A 423 19.53 -15.63 29.66
N PRO A 424 20.76 -15.42 29.14
CA PRO A 424 21.13 -14.18 28.45
C PRO A 424 20.28 -13.89 27.20
N ASP A 425 19.72 -14.92 26.56
CA ASP A 425 18.90 -14.81 25.35
C ASP A 425 17.41 -14.78 25.65
N LEU A 426 17.03 -14.80 26.94
CA LEU A 426 15.65 -14.83 27.40
C LEU A 426 15.25 -13.54 28.13
N VAL A 427 13.98 -13.19 27.95
CA VAL A 427 13.28 -12.19 28.74
C VAL A 427 12.00 -12.80 29.29
N ALA A 428 11.68 -12.49 30.54
CA ALA A 428 10.40 -12.81 31.14
C ALA A 428 9.55 -11.54 31.25
N GLN A 429 8.30 -11.59 30.84
CA GLN A 429 7.34 -10.49 30.93
C GLN A 429 6.07 -10.93 31.64
N GLU A 430 5.44 -10.02 32.39
CA GLU A 430 4.14 -10.31 33.01
C GLU A 430 3.07 -10.52 31.94
N ALA A 431 2.26 -11.58 32.10
CA ALA A 431 1.11 -11.86 31.27
C ALA A 431 -0.01 -10.87 31.62
N VAL A 432 0.02 -9.68 31.01
CA VAL A 432 -0.93 -8.61 31.35
C VAL A 432 -2.34 -8.96 30.88
N THR A 433 -3.31 -8.70 31.76
CA THR A 433 -4.74 -8.70 31.44
C THR A 433 -5.14 -7.30 30.97
N LEU A 434 -5.60 -7.20 29.73
CA LEU A 434 -5.91 -5.92 29.09
C LEU A 434 -7.39 -5.57 29.24
N SER A 435 -7.70 -4.28 29.25
CA SER A 435 -9.08 -3.79 29.30
C SER A 435 -9.92 -4.29 28.13
N THR A 436 -11.23 -4.36 28.34
CA THR A 436 -12.20 -4.75 27.31
C THR A 436 -12.94 -3.55 26.74
N THR A 437 -13.24 -3.60 25.46
CA THR A 437 -14.05 -2.61 24.73
C THR A 437 -15.21 -3.32 24.03
N PRO A 438 -16.34 -2.64 23.76
CA PRO A 438 -17.44 -3.24 23.02
C PRO A 438 -17.05 -3.55 21.57
N ALA A 439 -17.39 -4.75 21.13
CA ALA A 439 -17.26 -5.19 19.74
C ALA A 439 -18.61 -5.74 19.24
N LEU A 440 -18.93 -5.48 17.97
CA LEU A 440 -20.12 -6.01 17.32
C LEU A 440 -19.83 -7.40 16.73
N ILE A 441 -20.33 -8.45 17.37
CA ILE A 441 -20.15 -9.84 16.94
C ILE A 441 -21.53 -10.45 16.68
N ASN A 442 -21.77 -10.91 15.44
CA ASN A 442 -23.04 -11.50 15.03
C ASN A 442 -24.26 -10.62 15.39
N GLY A 443 -24.14 -9.30 15.21
CA GLY A 443 -25.19 -8.32 15.51
C GLY A 443 -25.40 -7.99 17.00
N LYS A 444 -24.57 -8.54 17.90
CA LYS A 444 -24.62 -8.28 19.34
C LYS A 444 -23.35 -7.57 19.82
N ILE A 445 -23.51 -6.65 20.77
CA ILE A 445 -22.40 -5.96 21.42
C ILE A 445 -21.88 -6.86 22.55
N VAL A 446 -20.59 -7.21 22.48
CA VAL A 446 -19.91 -8.07 23.48
C VAL A 446 -18.57 -7.46 23.88
N PRO A 447 -18.12 -7.65 25.13
CA PRO A 447 -16.82 -7.18 25.57
C PRO A 447 -15.71 -8.00 24.88
N ARG A 448 -14.69 -7.30 24.37
CA ARG A 448 -13.48 -7.92 23.81
C ARG A 448 -12.22 -7.21 24.29
N PRO A 449 -11.14 -7.94 24.60
CA PRO A 449 -9.88 -7.35 25.03
C PRO A 449 -9.31 -6.45 23.94
N MET A 450 -8.67 -5.35 24.33
CA MET A 450 -8.06 -4.42 23.38
C MET A 450 -6.64 -3.99 23.73
N SER A 451 -5.90 -3.63 22.69
CA SER A 451 -4.64 -2.87 22.79
C SER A 451 -4.69 -1.74 21.76
N LEU A 452 -3.98 -0.66 22.03
CA LEU A 452 -4.00 0.56 21.23
C LEU A 452 -2.60 0.87 20.68
N ARG A 453 -2.48 1.10 19.38
CA ARG A 453 -1.27 1.67 18.79
C ARG A 453 -1.43 3.19 18.61
N VAL A 454 -0.54 3.94 19.23
CA VAL A 454 -0.47 5.42 19.17
C VAL A 454 0.76 5.84 18.38
N PHE A 455 0.64 6.89 17.55
CA PHE A 455 1.72 7.36 16.66
C PHE A 455 2.22 8.74 17.08
N LEU A 456 3.53 8.93 16.98
CA LEU A 456 4.20 10.20 17.26
C LEU A 456 5.05 10.62 16.07
N ALA A 457 5.03 11.91 15.76
CA ALA A 457 5.82 12.52 14.70
C ALA A 457 6.60 13.72 15.24
N ARG A 458 7.89 13.79 14.95
CA ARG A 458 8.74 14.92 15.31
C ARG A 458 8.50 16.07 14.32
N THR A 459 8.25 17.25 14.87
CA THR A 459 8.16 18.52 14.14
C THR A 459 9.18 19.51 14.71
N PRO A 460 9.38 20.68 14.08
CA PRO A 460 10.26 21.71 14.64
C PRO A 460 9.85 22.21 16.03
N SER A 461 8.59 22.03 16.43
CA SER A 461 8.07 22.39 17.75
C SER A 461 8.10 21.25 18.77
N GLY A 462 8.66 20.08 18.42
CA GLY A 462 8.73 18.90 19.28
C GLY A 462 7.88 17.73 18.76
N TRP A 463 7.56 16.78 19.63
CA TRP A 463 6.75 15.62 19.26
C TRP A 463 5.26 15.97 19.20
N GLN A 464 4.61 15.61 18.09
CA GLN A 464 3.17 15.64 17.94
C GLN A 464 2.62 14.22 18.10
N VAL A 465 1.57 14.06 18.91
CA VAL A 465 0.86 12.79 19.10
C VAL A 465 -0.37 12.78 18.20
N LEU A 466 -0.57 11.70 17.44
CA LEU A 466 -1.79 11.51 16.64
C LEU A 466 -3.00 11.54 17.57
N GLN A 467 -4.00 12.38 17.29
CA GLN A 467 -5.26 12.44 18.06
C GLN A 467 -6.18 11.27 17.69
N GLY A 468 -5.71 10.06 17.97
CA GLY A 468 -6.30 8.79 17.62
C GLY A 468 -5.23 7.72 17.43
N GLY A 469 -5.60 6.66 16.70
CA GLY A 469 -4.76 5.50 16.47
C GLY A 469 -5.61 4.39 15.87
N PHE A 470 -5.16 3.16 16.01
CA PHE A 470 -6.05 2.02 15.80
C PHE A 470 -5.89 1.04 16.96
N ALA A 471 -6.99 0.43 17.35
CA ALA A 471 -7.01 -0.58 18.39
C ALA A 471 -7.09 -1.97 17.78
N ARG A 472 -6.36 -2.93 18.33
CA ARG A 472 -6.56 -4.36 18.03
C ARG A 472 -7.55 -4.93 19.02
N ILE A 473 -8.57 -5.60 18.50
CA ILE A 473 -9.65 -6.22 19.27
C ILE A 473 -9.49 -7.74 19.21
N GLY A 474 -9.43 -8.40 20.36
CA GLY A 474 -9.26 -9.84 20.45
C GLY A 474 -10.40 -10.62 19.81
N ALA A 475 -10.10 -11.74 19.13
CA ALA A 475 -11.13 -12.61 18.56
C ALA A 475 -11.93 -13.39 19.63
N SER A 476 -11.30 -13.75 20.75
CA SER A 476 -11.92 -14.45 21.88
C SER A 476 -12.22 -13.50 23.05
N ALA A 477 -12.98 -14.01 24.03
CA ALA A 477 -13.24 -13.31 25.29
C ALA A 477 -12.10 -13.47 26.33
N ASP A 478 -11.01 -14.14 25.98
CA ASP A 478 -9.86 -14.34 26.88
C ASP A 478 -9.03 -13.05 26.92
N PRO A 479 -8.96 -12.33 28.06
CA PRO A 479 -8.31 -11.02 28.18
C PRO A 479 -6.81 -11.08 28.37
N THR A 480 -6.22 -12.27 28.32
CA THR A 480 -4.76 -12.41 28.31
C THR A 480 -4.21 -11.85 26.99
N ALA A 481 -3.13 -11.08 27.08
CA ALA A 481 -2.44 -10.58 25.89
C ALA A 481 -2.01 -11.73 24.93
N LEU A 482 -1.78 -12.95 25.46
CA LEU A 482 -1.49 -14.14 24.67
C LEU A 482 -2.66 -14.58 23.78
N ALA A 483 -3.91 -14.45 24.22
CA ALA A 483 -5.07 -14.81 23.41
C ALA A 483 -5.29 -13.85 22.23
N MET A 484 -4.77 -12.62 22.30
CA MET A 484 -4.80 -11.65 21.20
C MET A 484 -3.95 -12.09 19.99
N GLN A 485 -3.11 -13.13 20.12
CA GLN A 485 -2.34 -13.76 19.04
C GLN A 485 -3.18 -14.47 17.98
N ARG A 486 -4.37 -14.96 18.35
CA ARG A 486 -5.11 -15.92 17.53
C ARG A 486 -5.94 -15.26 16.41
N GLY A 487 -5.70 -13.98 16.17
CA GLY A 487 -6.46 -13.13 15.25
C GLY A 487 -7.27 -12.08 16.02
N GLY A 488 -7.79 -11.12 15.27
CA GLY A 488 -8.56 -10.01 15.83
C GLY A 488 -9.03 -9.07 14.73
N SER A 489 -9.87 -8.11 15.11
CA SER A 489 -10.27 -7.00 14.25
C SER A 489 -9.51 -5.73 14.63
N ALA A 490 -9.41 -4.79 13.70
CA ALA A 490 -8.85 -3.46 13.93
C ALA A 490 -10.00 -2.45 14.06
N ALA A 491 -10.05 -1.74 15.18
CA ALA A 491 -11.01 -0.66 15.41
C ALA A 491 -10.35 0.70 15.18
N ASP A 492 -11.16 1.66 14.73
CA ASP A 492 -10.84 3.08 14.84
C ASP A 492 -10.84 3.52 16.31
N VAL A 493 -10.16 4.62 16.60
CA VAL A 493 -10.04 5.20 17.95
C VAL A 493 -10.46 6.66 17.88
N TRP A 494 -11.56 7.01 18.53
CA TRP A 494 -12.13 8.34 18.57
C TRP A 494 -11.70 9.03 19.86
N ILE A 495 -10.86 10.05 19.74
CA ILE A 495 -10.61 11.00 20.83
C ILE A 495 -11.72 12.03 20.76
N VAL A 496 -12.57 12.07 21.78
CA VAL A 496 -13.78 12.88 21.80
C VAL A 496 -13.58 14.06 22.75
N SER A 497 -13.69 15.27 22.22
CA SER A 497 -13.70 16.49 23.02
C SER A 497 -15.11 16.79 23.55
N LYS A 498 -15.18 17.60 24.61
CA LYS A 498 -16.44 18.23 25.04
C LYS A 498 -16.79 19.43 24.18
N ASP A 499 -15.77 20.12 23.66
CA ASP A 499 -15.90 21.35 22.89
C ASP A 499 -15.78 21.09 21.38
N GLU A 500 -16.24 22.03 20.56
CA GLU A 500 -16.15 21.92 19.11
C GLU A 500 -14.67 21.86 18.65
N VAL A 501 -14.33 20.82 17.89
CA VAL A 501 -12.97 20.64 17.38
C VAL A 501 -12.80 21.35 16.03
N PRO A 502 -11.73 22.15 15.84
CA PRO A 502 -11.46 22.82 14.57
C PRO A 502 -11.45 21.89 13.36
N ALA A 503 -12.10 22.31 12.27
CA ALA A 503 -12.11 21.60 10.99
C ALA A 503 -10.77 21.77 10.25
N VAL A 504 -9.77 21.03 10.70
CA VAL A 504 -8.42 21.08 10.13
C VAL A 504 -8.31 20.14 8.93
N SER A 505 -7.82 20.66 7.79
CA SER A 505 -7.64 19.89 6.54
C SER A 505 -6.17 19.76 6.14
N MET A 506 -5.87 18.89 5.15
CA MET A 506 -4.54 18.76 4.54
C MET A 506 -4.14 19.96 3.68
N VAL A 507 -5.11 20.81 3.30
CA VAL A 507 -4.87 22.02 2.51
C VAL A 507 -4.29 23.07 3.45
N ALA A 508 -3.14 23.65 3.06
CA ALA A 508 -2.45 24.67 3.85
C ALA A 508 -3.33 25.92 4.03
N ALA A 509 -3.06 26.68 5.10
CA ALA A 509 -3.70 27.97 5.32
C ALA A 509 -3.47 28.92 4.13
N THR A 510 -4.46 29.77 3.88
CA THR A 510 -4.60 30.70 2.73
C THR A 510 -3.45 31.68 2.50
N ASP A 511 -2.51 31.81 3.43
CA ASP A 511 -1.37 32.75 3.36
C ASP A 511 -0.10 32.19 2.71
N ALA A 512 -0.10 30.92 2.28
CA ALA A 512 1.01 30.38 1.50
C ALA A 512 1.02 30.99 0.09
N GLN A 513 2.09 31.71 -0.27
CA GLN A 513 2.30 32.18 -1.65
C GLN A 513 2.12 31.03 -2.63
N TYR A 514 1.14 31.14 -3.52
CA TYR A 514 0.92 30.18 -4.58
C TYR A 514 2.20 30.05 -5.43
N ARG A 515 2.86 28.90 -5.33
CA ARG A 515 3.95 28.54 -6.23
C ARG A 515 3.48 27.42 -7.12
N ARG A 516 3.60 27.61 -8.43
CA ARG A 516 3.38 26.53 -9.40
C ARG A 516 4.48 25.48 -9.19
N SER A 517 4.13 24.39 -8.51
CA SER A 517 5.04 23.25 -8.35
C SER A 517 5.25 22.60 -9.71
N THR A 518 6.51 22.40 -10.11
CA THR A 518 6.83 21.59 -11.29
C THR A 518 6.35 20.17 -11.02
N PRO A 519 5.59 19.53 -11.94
CA PRO A 519 5.16 18.15 -11.76
C PRO A 519 6.36 17.27 -11.39
N GLY A 520 6.21 16.46 -10.35
CA GLY A 520 7.30 15.66 -9.79
C GLY A 520 7.96 14.77 -10.84
N ALA A 521 9.27 14.58 -10.74
CA ALA A 521 9.99 13.72 -11.69
C ALA A 521 9.50 12.26 -11.57
N LEU A 522 9.25 11.62 -12.71
CA LEU A 522 8.75 10.24 -12.77
C LEU A 522 9.93 9.26 -12.64
N PRO A 523 9.96 8.39 -11.61
CA PRO A 523 10.99 7.35 -11.52
C PRO A 523 10.99 6.43 -12.73
N ALA A 524 12.17 6.01 -13.18
CA ALA A 524 12.33 5.18 -14.39
C ALA A 524 11.54 3.86 -14.30
N ARG A 525 11.61 3.17 -13.15
CA ARG A 525 10.81 1.95 -12.87
C ARG A 525 9.30 2.21 -12.95
N ALA A 526 8.84 3.35 -12.46
CA ALA A 526 7.42 3.70 -12.53
C ALA A 526 6.99 3.95 -13.98
N ALA A 527 7.86 4.57 -14.79
CA ALA A 527 7.65 4.73 -16.22
C ALA A 527 7.60 3.37 -16.94
N ASP A 528 8.51 2.44 -16.60
CA ASP A 528 8.58 1.10 -17.17
C ASP A 528 7.31 0.29 -16.87
N ASN A 529 6.86 0.31 -15.61
CA ASN A 529 5.59 -0.31 -15.23
C ASN A 529 4.39 0.31 -15.97
N LEU A 530 4.32 1.64 -16.09
CA LEU A 530 3.22 2.28 -16.83
C LEU A 530 3.27 1.93 -18.33
N TYR A 531 4.46 1.88 -18.92
CA TYR A 531 4.67 1.44 -20.30
C TYR A 531 4.18 0.02 -20.52
N TRP A 532 4.66 -0.95 -19.73
CA TRP A 532 4.24 -2.35 -19.85
C TRP A 532 2.78 -2.58 -19.51
N LEU A 533 2.23 -1.88 -18.53
CA LEU A 533 0.79 -1.91 -18.26
C LEU A 533 -0.01 -1.55 -19.50
N GLY A 534 0.40 -0.49 -20.20
CA GLY A 534 -0.24 -0.08 -21.44
C GLY A 534 -0.24 -1.19 -22.48
N ARG A 535 0.91 -1.85 -22.64
CA ARG A 535 1.05 -3.00 -23.54
C ARG A 535 0.18 -4.18 -23.13
N TYR A 536 0.20 -4.58 -21.85
CA TYR A 536 -0.59 -5.73 -21.40
C TYR A 536 -2.10 -5.49 -21.52
N VAL A 537 -2.58 -4.30 -21.15
CA VAL A 537 -3.99 -3.92 -21.30
C VAL A 537 -4.43 -3.99 -22.75
N GLU A 538 -3.61 -3.48 -23.67
CA GLU A 538 -3.89 -3.50 -25.10
C GLU A 538 -3.83 -4.91 -25.70
N ARG A 539 -2.84 -5.71 -25.28
CA ARG A 539 -2.71 -7.11 -25.66
C ARG A 539 -3.91 -7.93 -25.20
N THR A 540 -4.37 -7.71 -23.97
CA THR A 540 -5.61 -8.31 -23.46
C THR A 540 -6.81 -7.93 -24.33
N GLU A 541 -6.94 -6.66 -24.76
CA GLU A 541 -8.00 -6.24 -25.68
C GLU A 541 -7.94 -7.03 -27.00
N GLY A 542 -6.75 -7.13 -27.60
CA GLY A 542 -6.52 -7.85 -28.85
C GLY A 542 -6.85 -9.35 -28.74
N ILE A 543 -6.38 -10.02 -27.69
CA ILE A 543 -6.66 -11.44 -27.43
C ILE A 543 -8.17 -11.66 -27.25
N ILE A 544 -8.85 -10.81 -26.46
CA ILE A 544 -10.31 -10.93 -26.23
C ILE A 544 -11.07 -10.79 -27.55
N ARG A 545 -10.71 -9.82 -28.40
CA ARG A 545 -11.35 -9.62 -29.70
C ARG A 545 -11.16 -10.83 -30.62
N LEU A 546 -9.94 -11.37 -30.69
CA LEU A 546 -9.61 -12.52 -31.53
C LEU A 546 -10.31 -13.80 -31.05
N LEU A 547 -10.27 -14.09 -29.74
CA LEU A 547 -11.00 -15.22 -29.15
C LEU A 547 -12.51 -15.09 -29.37
N ARG A 548 -13.08 -13.89 -29.21
CA ARG A 548 -14.51 -13.67 -29.43
C ARG A 548 -14.90 -13.96 -30.88
N ALA A 549 -14.15 -13.40 -31.83
CA ALA A 549 -14.38 -13.63 -33.26
C ALA A 549 -14.25 -15.13 -33.62
N ARG A 550 -13.34 -15.85 -32.97
CA ARG A 550 -13.13 -17.28 -33.16
C ARG A 550 -14.32 -18.09 -32.64
N HIS A 551 -14.77 -17.79 -31.42
CA HIS A 551 -15.88 -18.49 -30.76
C HIS A 551 -17.24 -18.23 -31.43
N ILE A 552 -17.46 -17.03 -31.98
CA ILE A 552 -18.63 -16.76 -32.85
C ILE A 552 -18.61 -17.70 -34.07
N ARG A 553 -17.46 -17.81 -34.74
CA ARG A 553 -17.28 -18.70 -35.90
C ARG A 553 -17.37 -20.19 -35.56
N LEU A 554 -17.00 -20.57 -34.34
CA LEU A 554 -17.20 -21.93 -33.84
C LEU A 554 -18.71 -22.24 -33.67
N ALA A 555 -19.48 -21.26 -33.19
CA ALA A 555 -20.92 -21.41 -32.99
C ALA A 555 -21.73 -21.39 -34.31
N GLU A 556 -21.34 -20.54 -35.27
CA GLU A 556 -22.14 -20.25 -36.47
C GLU A 556 -21.58 -20.86 -37.77
N GLY A 557 -20.27 -21.12 -37.85
CA GLY A 557 -19.56 -21.27 -39.13
C GLY A 557 -19.38 -22.69 -39.68
N GLY A 558 -19.74 -23.73 -38.92
CA GLY A 558 -19.61 -25.14 -39.34
C GLY A 558 -18.22 -25.50 -39.91
N ARG A 559 -18.15 -26.45 -40.86
CA ARG A 559 -16.87 -26.85 -41.49
C ARG A 559 -16.24 -25.76 -42.38
N ALA A 560 -17.05 -24.85 -42.93
CA ALA A 560 -16.58 -23.80 -43.83
C ALA A 560 -15.69 -22.77 -43.12
N ALA A 561 -15.86 -22.58 -41.81
CA ALA A 561 -15.03 -21.67 -41.02
C ALA A 561 -13.68 -22.28 -40.55
N LEU A 562 -13.45 -23.58 -40.75
CA LEU A 562 -12.24 -24.26 -40.24
C LEU A 562 -10.91 -23.66 -40.73
N PRO A 563 -10.73 -23.27 -42.02
CA PRO A 563 -9.48 -22.65 -42.47
C PRO A 563 -9.20 -21.32 -41.76
N LEU A 564 -10.24 -20.49 -41.60
CA LEU A 564 -10.12 -19.21 -40.91
C LEU A 564 -9.87 -19.41 -39.41
N GLN A 565 -10.53 -20.37 -38.77
CA GLN A 565 -10.26 -20.75 -37.37
C GLN A 565 -8.81 -21.19 -37.18
N LYS A 566 -8.25 -22.01 -38.07
CA LYS A 566 -6.84 -22.41 -38.01
C LYS A 566 -5.88 -21.23 -38.12
N GLN A 567 -6.18 -20.25 -38.99
CA GLN A 567 -5.39 -19.04 -39.11
C GLN A 567 -5.47 -18.18 -37.83
N MET A 568 -6.65 -18.08 -37.21
CA MET A 568 -6.82 -17.40 -35.92
C MET A 568 -6.07 -18.11 -34.80
N ASP A 569 -6.12 -19.44 -34.75
CA ASP A 569 -5.40 -20.26 -33.78
C ASP A 569 -3.88 -20.11 -33.92
N ALA A 570 -3.36 -19.94 -35.15
CA ALA A 570 -1.94 -19.64 -35.38
C ALA A 570 -1.54 -18.28 -34.78
N VAL A 571 -2.38 -17.25 -34.91
CA VAL A 571 -2.14 -15.93 -34.29
C VAL A 571 -2.25 -16.01 -32.77
N LEU A 572 -3.29 -16.68 -32.23
CA LEU A 572 -3.47 -16.86 -30.78
C LEU A 572 -2.28 -17.59 -30.14
N LYS A 573 -1.70 -18.57 -30.82
CA LYS A 573 -0.52 -19.30 -30.37
C LYS A 573 0.70 -18.40 -30.15
N THR A 574 0.83 -17.28 -30.87
CA THR A 574 1.92 -16.30 -30.63
C THR A 574 1.81 -15.58 -29.28
N TYR A 575 0.63 -15.63 -28.66
CA TYR A 575 0.35 -15.10 -27.32
C TYR A 575 0.22 -16.21 -26.26
N ASP A 576 0.58 -17.45 -26.60
CA ASP A 576 0.37 -18.64 -25.75
C ASP A 576 -1.10 -18.84 -25.34
N VAL A 577 -2.02 -18.53 -26.27
CA VAL A 577 -3.47 -18.65 -26.06
C VAL A 577 -4.02 -19.82 -26.89
N ASP A 578 -4.68 -20.75 -26.22
CA ASP A 578 -5.45 -21.81 -26.86
C ASP A 578 -6.86 -21.30 -27.21
N GLY A 579 -7.14 -21.18 -28.52
CA GLY A 579 -8.44 -20.76 -29.05
C GLY A 579 -9.57 -21.76 -28.84
N ALA A 580 -9.26 -23.04 -28.62
CA ALA A 580 -10.28 -24.06 -28.36
C ALA A 580 -10.91 -23.91 -26.96
N VAL A 581 -10.22 -23.26 -26.03
CA VAL A 581 -10.71 -23.02 -24.67
C VAL A 581 -11.56 -21.74 -24.64
N GLY A 582 -12.68 -21.77 -23.92
CA GLY A 582 -13.57 -20.61 -23.78
C GLY A 582 -12.86 -19.37 -23.24
N LEU A 583 -12.31 -19.47 -22.04
CA LEU A 583 -11.38 -18.49 -21.46
C LEU A 583 -10.03 -19.18 -21.20
N SER A 584 -9.08 -18.96 -22.10
CA SER A 584 -7.76 -19.59 -22.06
C SER A 584 -6.90 -19.10 -20.88
N PRO A 585 -6.07 -19.96 -20.26
CA PRO A 585 -5.11 -19.54 -19.23
C PRO A 585 -4.17 -18.41 -19.68
N GLY A 586 -3.65 -18.42 -20.91
CA GLY A 586 -2.77 -17.36 -21.42
C GLY A 586 -3.41 -15.96 -21.44
N LEU A 587 -4.73 -15.88 -21.62
CA LEU A 587 -5.48 -14.62 -21.46
C LEU A 587 -5.47 -14.15 -19.99
N LEU A 588 -5.67 -15.08 -19.05
CA LEU A 588 -5.64 -14.79 -17.61
C LEU A 588 -4.24 -14.41 -17.14
N ASP A 589 -3.20 -14.98 -17.73
CA ASP A 589 -1.80 -14.66 -17.43
C ASP A 589 -1.43 -13.27 -17.93
N THR A 590 -1.84 -12.90 -19.15
CA THR A 590 -1.66 -11.54 -19.68
C THR A 590 -2.40 -10.50 -18.82
N LEU A 591 -3.65 -10.80 -18.44
CA LEU A 591 -4.42 -9.93 -17.55
C LEU A 591 -3.81 -9.85 -16.14
N GLY A 592 -3.30 -10.97 -15.63
CA GLY A 592 -2.55 -11.04 -14.37
C GLY A 592 -1.29 -10.18 -14.41
N ALA A 593 -0.56 -10.17 -15.54
CA ALA A 593 0.60 -9.30 -15.75
C ALA A 593 0.20 -7.81 -15.74
N ALA A 594 -0.94 -7.44 -16.35
CA ALA A 594 -1.47 -6.08 -16.26
C ALA A 594 -1.78 -5.68 -14.80
N VAL A 595 -2.48 -6.53 -14.04
CA VAL A 595 -2.80 -6.28 -12.63
C VAL A 595 -1.53 -6.17 -11.78
N ALA A 596 -0.57 -7.07 -11.97
CA ALA A 596 0.69 -7.07 -11.23
C ALA A 596 1.48 -5.79 -11.49
N THR A 597 1.62 -5.38 -12.75
CA THR A 597 2.31 -4.16 -13.17
C THR A 597 1.61 -2.90 -12.63
N ALA A 598 0.28 -2.86 -12.70
CA ALA A 598 -0.49 -1.76 -12.10
C ALA A 598 -0.31 -1.68 -10.56
N GLY A 599 -0.17 -2.83 -9.89
CA GLY A 599 0.09 -2.90 -8.45
C GLY A 599 1.43 -2.26 -8.03
N GLN A 600 2.43 -2.30 -8.91
CA GLN A 600 3.76 -1.69 -8.69
C GLN A 600 3.75 -0.15 -8.69
N VAL A 601 2.70 0.46 -9.24
CA VAL A 601 2.52 1.92 -9.38
C VAL A 601 1.13 2.36 -8.88
N ARG A 602 0.65 1.71 -7.82
CA ARG A 602 -0.70 1.92 -7.27
C ARG A 602 -0.97 3.36 -6.82
N ASP A 603 0.06 4.07 -6.35
CA ASP A 603 0.01 5.48 -5.97
C ASP A 603 -0.35 6.42 -7.14
N ARG A 604 -0.31 5.93 -8.39
CA ARG A 604 -0.59 6.69 -9.61
C ARG A 604 -2.01 6.49 -10.16
N PHE A 605 -2.80 5.60 -9.58
CA PHE A 605 -4.18 5.38 -9.99
C PHE A 605 -5.19 6.02 -9.05
N SER A 606 -6.31 6.46 -9.61
CA SER A 606 -7.50 6.71 -8.81
C SER A 606 -8.00 5.38 -8.20
N PRO A 607 -8.69 5.43 -7.05
CA PRO A 607 -9.33 4.23 -6.48
C PRO A 607 -10.22 3.52 -7.50
N ASP A 608 -10.98 4.27 -8.30
CA ASP A 608 -11.89 3.72 -9.32
C ASP A 608 -11.16 2.99 -10.44
N GLY A 609 -10.05 3.54 -10.95
CA GLY A 609 -9.25 2.90 -11.98
C GLY A 609 -8.63 1.59 -11.49
N TRP A 610 -8.13 1.58 -10.26
CA TRP A 610 -7.60 0.37 -9.62
C TRP A 610 -8.70 -0.69 -9.38
N SER A 611 -9.88 -0.27 -8.92
CA SER A 611 -11.01 -1.16 -8.69
C SER A 611 -11.50 -1.80 -10.01
N ALA A 612 -11.62 -1.01 -11.08
CA ALA A 612 -12.05 -1.49 -12.39
C ALA A 612 -11.14 -2.59 -12.96
N LEU A 613 -9.81 -2.45 -12.85
CA LEU A 613 -8.86 -3.45 -13.33
C LEU A 613 -8.93 -4.75 -12.50
N ASN A 614 -9.05 -4.64 -11.17
CA ASN A 614 -9.20 -5.82 -10.31
C ASN A 614 -10.53 -6.54 -10.51
N ASP A 615 -11.62 -5.79 -10.72
CA ASP A 615 -12.92 -6.38 -11.00
C ASP A 615 -12.92 -7.11 -12.34
N LEU A 616 -12.20 -6.59 -13.34
CA LEU A 616 -11.97 -7.29 -14.61
C LEU A 616 -11.25 -8.63 -14.41
N ASP A 617 -10.12 -8.67 -13.70
CA ASP A 617 -9.36 -9.90 -13.42
C ASP A 617 -10.17 -10.91 -12.60
N LYS A 618 -10.83 -10.46 -11.52
CA LYS A 618 -11.71 -11.31 -10.71
C LYS A 618 -12.86 -11.88 -11.51
N SER A 619 -13.47 -11.08 -12.40
CA SER A 619 -14.54 -11.54 -13.28
C SER A 619 -14.02 -12.62 -14.24
N ALA A 620 -12.89 -12.37 -14.90
CA ALA A 620 -12.28 -13.34 -15.82
C ALA A 620 -11.94 -14.67 -15.12
N ARG A 621 -11.29 -14.62 -13.95
CA ARG A 621 -10.94 -15.83 -13.17
C ARG A 621 -12.17 -16.59 -12.67
N ARG A 622 -13.25 -15.89 -12.30
CA ARG A 622 -14.51 -16.54 -11.86
C ARG A 622 -15.20 -17.30 -12.99
N MET A 623 -15.08 -16.77 -14.21
CA MET A 623 -15.67 -17.33 -15.42
C MET A 623 -14.81 -18.46 -16.01
N ALA A 624 -13.49 -18.41 -15.80
CA ALA A 624 -12.56 -19.44 -16.22
C ALA A 624 -12.98 -20.84 -15.73
N GLY A 625 -12.90 -21.84 -16.61
CA GLY A 625 -13.31 -23.22 -16.34
C GLY A 625 -14.82 -23.47 -16.28
N LYS A 626 -15.67 -22.43 -16.28
CA LYS A 626 -17.14 -22.56 -16.27
C LYS A 626 -17.79 -22.23 -17.61
N VAL A 627 -17.11 -21.43 -18.42
CA VAL A 627 -17.61 -20.96 -19.71
C VAL A 627 -17.31 -21.97 -20.80
N ALA A 628 -18.34 -22.41 -21.53
CA ALA A 628 -18.20 -23.36 -22.61
C ALA A 628 -17.68 -22.67 -23.90
N PRO A 629 -16.86 -23.34 -24.73
CA PRO A 629 -16.49 -22.84 -26.07
C PRO A 629 -17.71 -22.58 -26.95
N GLY A 630 -17.62 -21.61 -27.85
CA GLY A 630 -18.73 -21.18 -28.72
C GLY A 630 -19.46 -19.94 -28.19
N ASP A 631 -20.80 -19.92 -28.29
CA ASP A 631 -21.61 -18.73 -27.97
C ASP A 631 -21.41 -18.24 -26.52
N ASP A 632 -21.31 -19.16 -25.55
CA ASP A 632 -21.10 -18.81 -24.15
C ASP A 632 -19.76 -18.06 -23.93
N ALA A 633 -18.68 -18.55 -24.55
CA ALA A 633 -17.39 -17.87 -24.59
C ALA A 633 -17.46 -16.49 -25.29
N ALA A 634 -18.17 -16.38 -26.42
CA ALA A 634 -18.33 -15.11 -27.11
C ALA A 634 -19.06 -14.05 -26.26
N ARG A 635 -20.13 -14.45 -25.55
CA ARG A 635 -20.87 -13.58 -24.61
C ARG A 635 -20.01 -13.18 -23.41
N ALA A 636 -19.28 -14.13 -22.84
CA ALA A 636 -18.34 -13.90 -21.76
C ALA A 636 -17.25 -12.88 -22.13
N LEU A 637 -16.57 -13.09 -23.25
CA LEU A 637 -15.53 -12.20 -23.77
C LEU A 637 -16.06 -10.80 -24.09
N SER A 638 -17.30 -10.69 -24.57
CA SER A 638 -17.97 -9.39 -24.78
C SER A 638 -18.24 -8.63 -23.47
N ALA A 639 -18.53 -9.34 -22.37
CA ALA A 639 -18.64 -8.72 -21.06
C ALA A 639 -17.28 -8.24 -20.53
N LEU A 640 -16.21 -9.03 -20.70
CA LEU A 640 -14.86 -8.64 -20.32
C LEU A 640 -14.35 -7.44 -21.13
N LEU A 641 -14.61 -7.40 -22.44
CA LEU A 641 -14.23 -6.28 -23.30
C LEU A 641 -14.86 -4.97 -22.81
N ARG A 642 -16.14 -4.98 -22.43
CA ARG A 642 -16.81 -3.78 -21.89
C ARG A 642 -16.18 -3.29 -20.57
N LYS A 643 -15.81 -4.21 -19.67
CA LYS A 643 -15.11 -3.87 -18.42
C LYS A 643 -13.72 -3.28 -18.71
N LEU A 644 -12.98 -3.85 -19.66
CA LEU A 644 -11.67 -3.34 -20.09
C LEU A 644 -11.76 -1.93 -20.70
N THR A 645 -12.79 -1.66 -21.51
CA THR A 645 -13.07 -0.31 -22.04
C THR A 645 -13.36 0.66 -20.89
N GLY A 646 -14.10 0.24 -19.86
CA GLY A 646 -14.37 1.04 -18.66
C GLY A 646 -13.08 1.44 -17.94
N PHE A 647 -12.16 0.49 -17.72
CA PHE A 647 -10.83 0.80 -17.17
C PHE A 647 -10.05 1.78 -18.04
N SER A 648 -9.98 1.52 -19.36
CA SER A 648 -9.25 2.38 -20.30
C SER A 648 -9.81 3.80 -20.37
N GLY A 649 -11.13 3.96 -20.24
CA GLY A 649 -11.79 5.25 -20.17
C GLY A 649 -11.45 6.00 -18.88
N LEU A 650 -11.54 5.33 -17.72
CA LEU A 650 -11.19 5.94 -16.43
C LEU A 650 -9.74 6.44 -16.39
N VAL A 651 -8.81 5.68 -16.97
CA VAL A 651 -7.41 6.08 -17.07
C VAL A 651 -7.25 7.31 -17.96
N HIS A 652 -7.90 7.35 -19.12
CA HIS A 652 -7.77 8.48 -20.06
C HIS A 652 -8.42 9.77 -19.58
N GLU A 653 -9.51 9.67 -18.82
CA GLU A 653 -10.25 10.83 -18.30
C GLU A 653 -9.67 11.36 -16.99
N ASN A 654 -9.20 10.49 -16.09
CA ASN A 654 -8.84 10.89 -14.72
C ASN A 654 -7.33 11.02 -14.46
N MET A 655 -6.47 10.47 -15.34
CA MET A 655 -5.02 10.54 -15.13
C MET A 655 -4.48 11.89 -15.64
N TYR A 656 -3.76 12.61 -14.77
CA TYR A 656 -3.11 13.86 -15.15
C TYR A 656 -2.08 13.61 -16.28
N ARG A 657 -2.17 14.37 -17.38
CA ARG A 657 -1.37 14.21 -18.61
C ARG A 657 0.07 14.69 -18.44
N PHE A 658 0.82 13.97 -17.62
CA PHE A 658 2.26 14.12 -17.44
C PHE A 658 3.01 12.88 -17.96
N PHE A 659 4.30 12.72 -17.66
CA PHE A 659 5.10 11.60 -18.18
C PHE A 659 4.49 10.22 -17.91
N GLY A 660 3.87 10.00 -16.75
CA GLY A 660 3.26 8.70 -16.44
C GLY A 660 2.15 8.31 -17.42
N TRP A 661 1.26 9.26 -17.74
CA TRP A 661 0.21 9.05 -18.74
C TRP A 661 0.80 8.86 -20.15
N ARG A 662 1.91 9.55 -20.46
CA ARG A 662 2.59 9.41 -21.74
C ARG A 662 3.20 8.03 -21.93
N PHE A 663 3.96 7.50 -20.97
CA PHE A 663 4.51 6.14 -21.06
C PHE A 663 3.42 5.08 -21.19
N LEU A 664 2.32 5.23 -20.44
CA LEU A 664 1.15 4.37 -20.57
C LEU A 664 0.51 4.45 -21.97
N SER A 665 0.39 5.65 -22.53
CA SER A 665 -0.16 5.87 -23.87
C SER A 665 0.77 5.34 -24.97
N ILE A 666 2.08 5.53 -24.83
CA ILE A 666 3.12 4.98 -25.70
C ILE A 666 3.02 3.46 -25.73
N GLY A 667 2.96 2.80 -24.57
CA GLY A 667 2.82 1.35 -24.48
C GLY A 667 1.57 0.84 -25.21
N ARG A 668 0.42 1.48 -24.98
CA ARG A 668 -0.83 1.12 -25.67
C ARG A 668 -0.75 1.31 -27.18
N GLN A 669 -0.31 2.47 -27.64
CA GLN A 669 -0.25 2.78 -29.07
C GLN A 669 0.74 1.87 -29.79
N LEU A 670 1.90 1.60 -29.20
CA LEU A 670 2.91 0.72 -29.76
C LEU A 670 2.44 -0.74 -29.84
N GLU A 671 1.83 -1.25 -28.76
CA GLU A 671 1.26 -2.61 -28.77
C GLU A 671 0.13 -2.72 -29.81
N ARG A 672 -0.78 -1.73 -29.86
CA ARG A 672 -1.89 -1.72 -30.83
C ARG A 672 -1.38 -1.66 -32.27
N ALA A 673 -0.39 -0.81 -32.56
CA ALA A 673 0.20 -0.68 -33.88
C ALA A 673 0.85 -2.00 -34.30
N SER A 674 1.67 -2.59 -33.44
CA SER A 674 2.31 -3.89 -33.69
C SER A 674 1.28 -5.01 -33.88
N ALA A 675 0.22 -5.03 -33.08
CA ALA A 675 -0.84 -6.03 -33.19
C ALA A 675 -1.63 -5.87 -34.50
N MET A 676 -2.01 -4.64 -34.87
CA MET A 676 -2.72 -4.35 -36.12
C MET A 676 -1.88 -4.74 -37.35
N THR A 677 -0.60 -4.37 -37.37
CA THR A 677 0.32 -4.80 -38.42
C THR A 677 0.41 -6.32 -38.50
N GLY A 678 0.48 -7.02 -37.36
CA GLY A 678 0.46 -8.48 -37.31
C GLY A 678 -0.85 -9.10 -37.84
N LEU A 679 -2.00 -8.48 -37.58
CA LEU A 679 -3.29 -8.91 -38.15
C LEU A 679 -3.32 -8.72 -39.67
N LEU A 680 -2.77 -7.62 -40.18
CA LEU A 680 -2.66 -7.37 -41.62
C LEU A 680 -1.74 -8.38 -42.31
N VAL A 681 -0.60 -8.73 -41.69
CA VAL A 681 0.27 -9.82 -42.17
C VAL A 681 -0.48 -11.14 -42.21
N ALA A 682 -1.22 -11.49 -41.16
CA ALA A 682 -1.89 -12.78 -41.06
C ALA A 682 -3.14 -12.93 -41.93
N PHE A 683 -3.91 -11.86 -42.14
CA PHE A 683 -5.25 -11.95 -42.73
C PHE A 683 -5.42 -11.19 -44.04
N ALA A 684 -4.48 -10.33 -44.42
CA ALA A 684 -4.51 -9.63 -45.70
C ALA A 684 -3.49 -10.18 -46.70
N ASP A 685 -2.74 -11.24 -46.35
CA ASP A 685 -1.89 -11.98 -47.28
C ASP A 685 -2.70 -12.67 -48.39
N ALA A 686 -2.12 -12.77 -49.59
CA ALA A 686 -2.78 -13.40 -50.74
C ALA A 686 -3.11 -14.89 -50.52
N LYS A 687 -2.40 -15.58 -49.62
CA LYS A 687 -2.63 -16.98 -49.25
C LYS A 687 -3.63 -17.14 -48.09
N ALA A 688 -4.15 -16.04 -47.54
CA ALA A 688 -5.11 -16.09 -46.45
C ALA A 688 -6.43 -16.74 -46.90
N PRO A 689 -7.12 -17.47 -46.00
CA PRO A 689 -8.38 -18.13 -46.34
C PRO A 689 -9.50 -17.14 -46.69
N ALA A 690 -10.51 -17.60 -47.42
CA ALA A 690 -11.68 -16.79 -47.74
C ALA A 690 -12.33 -16.19 -46.47
N GLY A 691 -12.73 -14.91 -46.54
CA GLY A 691 -13.29 -14.16 -45.41
C GLY A 691 -12.25 -13.58 -44.43
N ALA A 692 -10.94 -13.77 -44.68
CA ALA A 692 -9.88 -13.20 -43.83
C ALA A 692 -9.87 -11.66 -43.84
N LEU A 693 -10.13 -11.04 -44.99
CA LEU A 693 -10.21 -9.58 -45.10
C LEU A 693 -11.36 -9.00 -44.28
N ASP A 694 -12.55 -9.62 -44.34
CA ASP A 694 -13.69 -9.23 -43.50
C ASP A 694 -13.41 -9.41 -42.01
N LEU A 695 -12.74 -10.51 -41.65
CA LEU A 695 -12.28 -10.73 -40.28
C LEU A 695 -11.29 -9.66 -39.84
N CYS A 696 -10.37 -9.24 -40.71
CA CYS A 696 -9.41 -8.17 -40.39
C CYS A 696 -10.14 -6.86 -40.07
N ILE A 697 -11.16 -6.50 -40.87
CA ILE A 697 -12.02 -5.32 -40.63
C ILE A 697 -12.82 -5.46 -39.33
N GLU A 698 -13.32 -6.67 -39.01
CA GLU A 698 -14.02 -6.97 -37.75
C GLU A 698 -13.10 -6.80 -36.53
N LEU A 699 -11.89 -7.35 -36.57
CA LEU A 699 -10.90 -7.24 -35.50
C LEU A 699 -10.40 -5.80 -35.32
N GLY A 700 -10.27 -5.07 -36.44
CA GLY A 700 -10.05 -3.63 -36.46
C GLY A 700 -11.28 -2.78 -36.13
N ASP A 701 -12.41 -3.41 -35.78
CA ASP A 701 -13.65 -2.76 -35.34
C ASP A 701 -14.02 -1.56 -36.23
N SER A 702 -13.89 -1.80 -37.53
CA SER A 702 -14.02 -0.81 -38.61
C SER A 702 -15.06 -1.22 -39.65
N VAL A 703 -15.94 -2.19 -39.33
CA VAL A 703 -16.95 -2.74 -40.26
C VAL A 703 -17.89 -1.65 -40.78
N LEU A 704 -18.41 -0.80 -39.89
CA LEU A 704 -19.31 0.30 -40.28
C LEU A 704 -18.57 1.37 -41.12
N THR A 705 -17.32 1.67 -40.75
CA THR A 705 -16.48 2.64 -41.47
C THR A 705 -16.16 2.15 -42.88
N HIS A 706 -15.76 0.87 -43.01
CA HIS A 706 -15.47 0.25 -44.31
C HIS A 706 -16.70 0.29 -45.23
N ARG A 707 -17.86 -0.18 -44.74
CA ARG A 707 -19.12 -0.20 -45.50
C ARG A 707 -19.60 1.19 -45.96
N ARG A 708 -19.25 2.24 -45.21
CA ARG A 708 -19.60 3.62 -45.58
C ARG A 708 -18.60 4.24 -46.55
N ARG A 709 -17.32 3.90 -46.43
CA ARG A 709 -16.21 4.53 -47.17
C ARG A 709 -15.95 3.86 -48.52
N PHE A 710 -16.19 2.56 -48.64
CA PHE A 710 -15.95 1.79 -49.86
C PHE A 710 -17.26 1.21 -50.40
N SER A 711 -17.51 1.41 -51.70
CA SER A 711 -18.70 0.89 -52.39
C SER A 711 -18.52 -0.54 -52.92
N VAL A 712 -17.31 -1.12 -52.74
CA VAL A 712 -16.93 -2.46 -53.20
C VAL A 712 -16.81 -3.42 -52.01
N GLY A 713 -16.85 -4.72 -52.29
CA GLY A 713 -16.55 -5.75 -51.30
C GLY A 713 -15.14 -5.63 -50.74
N SER A 714 -14.85 -6.34 -49.65
CA SER A 714 -13.54 -6.29 -48.97
C SER A 714 -12.42 -6.81 -49.88
N THR A 715 -11.59 -5.90 -50.39
CA THR A 715 -10.33 -6.20 -51.09
C THR A 715 -9.13 -5.88 -50.23
N ARG A 716 -7.95 -6.41 -50.58
CA ARG A 716 -6.71 -6.14 -49.83
C ARG A 716 -6.44 -4.64 -49.75
N GLU A 717 -6.63 -3.92 -50.85
CA GLU A 717 -6.35 -2.50 -50.98
C GLU A 717 -7.25 -1.69 -50.05
N THR A 718 -8.56 -1.99 -50.01
CA THR A 718 -9.49 -1.29 -49.10
C THR A 718 -9.21 -1.59 -47.62
N VAL A 719 -8.74 -2.79 -47.29
CA VAL A 719 -8.34 -3.17 -45.93
C VAL A 719 -7.06 -2.44 -45.52
N ILE A 720 -6.04 -2.42 -46.37
CA ILE A 720 -4.77 -1.73 -46.11
C ILE A 720 -4.99 -0.21 -46.02
N GLU A 721 -5.79 0.35 -46.91
CA GLU A 721 -6.16 1.78 -46.86
C GLU A 721 -6.79 2.12 -45.51
N LEU A 722 -7.75 1.32 -45.04
CA LEU A 722 -8.50 1.61 -43.82
C LEU A 722 -7.74 1.33 -42.51
N LEU A 723 -6.98 0.23 -42.47
CA LEU A 723 -6.36 -0.28 -41.24
C LEU A 723 -4.85 -0.04 -41.17
N ALA A 724 -4.18 0.32 -42.26
CA ALA A 724 -2.78 0.74 -42.24
C ALA A 724 -2.63 2.25 -42.47
N LEU A 725 -3.30 2.81 -43.48
CA LEU A 725 -2.97 4.13 -44.02
C LEU A 725 -3.90 5.28 -43.59
N ASP A 726 -5.11 5.00 -43.11
CA ASP A 726 -6.11 6.03 -42.79
C ASP A 726 -5.76 6.83 -41.52
N PRO A 727 -5.35 8.12 -41.61
CA PRO A 727 -4.95 8.89 -40.44
C PRO A 727 -6.11 9.19 -39.48
N MET A 728 -7.36 9.05 -39.94
CA MET A 728 -8.56 9.35 -39.16
C MET A 728 -9.10 8.14 -38.38
N ASN A 729 -8.65 6.93 -38.70
CA ASN A 729 -9.09 5.73 -38.01
C ASN A 729 -8.21 5.50 -36.77
N PRO A 730 -8.78 5.51 -35.53
CA PRO A 730 -8.00 5.35 -34.31
C PRO A 730 -7.32 3.98 -34.15
N ARG A 731 -7.61 3.03 -35.04
CA ARG A 731 -6.97 1.72 -35.08
C ARG A 731 -6.02 1.52 -36.26
N SER A 732 -5.90 2.50 -37.16
CA SER A 732 -4.95 2.36 -38.26
C SER A 732 -3.51 2.45 -37.76
N VAL A 733 -2.61 1.74 -38.44
CA VAL A 733 -1.18 1.78 -38.12
C VAL A 733 -0.63 3.20 -38.20
N ARG A 734 -1.00 3.97 -39.25
CA ARG A 734 -0.60 5.37 -39.41
C ARG A 734 -1.04 6.26 -38.24
N HIS A 735 -2.32 6.22 -37.88
CA HIS A 735 -2.84 7.03 -36.76
C HIS A 735 -2.11 6.75 -35.45
N LEU A 736 -1.81 5.48 -35.19
CA LEU A 736 -1.10 5.05 -33.99
C LEU A 736 0.37 5.48 -34.01
N ILE A 737 1.05 5.42 -35.15
CA ILE A 737 2.43 5.91 -35.31
C ILE A 737 2.50 7.42 -35.17
N ASP A 738 1.54 8.16 -35.75
CA ASP A 738 1.45 9.62 -35.62
C ASP A 738 1.26 10.02 -34.15
N GLY A 739 0.30 9.41 -33.46
CA GLY A 739 0.09 9.63 -32.03
C GLY A 739 1.31 9.25 -31.17
N LEU A 740 2.00 8.16 -31.53
CA LEU A 740 3.21 7.71 -30.83
C LEU A 740 4.33 8.72 -30.98
N SER A 741 4.51 9.27 -32.18
CA SER A 741 5.48 10.33 -32.48
C SER A 741 5.21 11.57 -31.62
N GLU A 742 3.95 12.01 -31.49
CA GLU A 742 3.57 13.13 -30.62
C GLU A 742 3.91 12.87 -29.15
N GLN A 743 3.65 11.66 -28.64
CA GLN A 743 3.98 11.32 -27.26
C GLN A 743 5.49 11.30 -27.02
N VAL A 744 6.25 10.70 -27.94
CA VAL A 744 7.71 10.61 -27.87
C VAL A 744 8.33 12.00 -27.90
N GLN A 745 7.90 12.91 -28.77
CA GLN A 745 8.42 14.27 -28.86
C GLN A 745 8.25 15.08 -27.56
N ALA A 746 7.22 14.76 -26.78
CA ALA A 746 6.93 15.41 -25.50
C ALA A 746 7.69 14.81 -24.29
N LEU A 747 8.51 13.77 -24.50
CA LEU A 747 9.41 13.23 -23.47
C LEU A 747 10.61 14.17 -23.25
N PRO A 748 11.27 14.11 -22.08
CA PRO A 748 12.45 14.92 -21.82
C PRO A 748 13.64 14.43 -22.68
N GLY A 749 14.53 15.32 -23.12
CA GLY A 749 15.75 14.90 -23.83
C GLY A 749 15.56 14.40 -25.27
N THR A 750 14.41 14.68 -25.89
CA THR A 750 14.07 14.25 -27.26
C THR A 750 14.92 14.90 -28.35
N ALA A 751 15.41 16.11 -28.10
CA ALA A 751 16.41 16.76 -28.92
C ALA A 751 17.51 17.37 -28.04
N THR A 752 18.77 17.06 -28.36
CA THR A 752 19.94 17.60 -27.66
C THR A 752 20.72 18.47 -28.65
N HIS A 753 20.89 19.76 -28.35
CA HIS A 753 21.53 20.73 -29.25
C HIS A 753 20.94 20.76 -30.69
N GLY A 754 19.63 20.57 -30.82
CA GLY A 754 18.92 20.56 -32.11
C GLY A 754 19.00 19.24 -32.89
N GLN A 755 19.70 18.22 -32.39
CA GLN A 755 19.70 16.89 -32.97
C GLN A 755 18.66 15.99 -32.31
N LEU A 756 17.85 15.30 -33.12
CA LEU A 756 16.92 14.27 -32.63
C LEU A 756 17.68 13.12 -31.97
N SER A 757 17.15 12.61 -30.85
CA SER A 757 17.63 11.37 -30.23
C SER A 757 17.50 10.18 -31.19
N GLU A 758 18.16 9.06 -30.88
CA GLU A 758 18.03 7.82 -31.69
C GLU A 758 16.59 7.35 -31.79
N LEU A 759 15.86 7.36 -30.67
CA LEU A 759 14.43 7.12 -30.64
C LEU A 759 13.65 8.10 -31.53
N GLY A 760 13.94 9.40 -31.44
CA GLY A 760 13.29 10.42 -32.27
C GLY A 760 13.53 10.20 -33.77
N ARG A 761 14.76 9.84 -34.16
CA ARG A 761 15.10 9.49 -35.55
C ARG A 761 14.38 8.23 -36.02
N ALA A 762 14.31 7.20 -35.19
CA ALA A 762 13.60 5.96 -35.50
C ALA A 762 12.09 6.22 -35.69
N MET A 763 11.48 6.99 -34.79
CA MET A 763 10.07 7.39 -34.90
C MET A 763 9.79 8.17 -36.18
N LEU A 764 10.64 9.16 -36.52
CA LEU A 764 10.48 9.94 -37.73
C LEU A 764 10.55 9.06 -39.00
N ARG A 765 11.47 8.09 -39.04
CA ARG A 765 11.57 7.15 -40.17
C ARG A 765 10.29 6.33 -40.34
N CYS A 766 9.78 5.73 -39.26
CA CYS A 766 8.52 4.96 -39.30
C CYS A 766 7.34 5.84 -39.75
N GLN A 767 7.27 7.08 -39.27
CA GLN A 767 6.22 8.02 -39.65
C GLN A 767 6.27 8.38 -41.13
N VAL A 768 7.44 8.71 -41.66
CA VAL A 768 7.62 9.04 -43.09
C VAL A 768 7.27 7.83 -43.96
N GLU A 769 7.74 6.65 -43.59
CA GLU A 769 7.47 5.41 -44.33
C GLU A 769 5.96 5.16 -44.46
N ILE A 770 5.23 5.10 -43.35
CA ILE A 770 3.79 4.80 -43.39
C ILE A 770 2.98 5.93 -44.04
N ALA A 771 3.41 7.19 -43.89
CA ALA A 771 2.71 8.33 -44.47
C ALA A 771 2.89 8.45 -46.00
N THR A 772 3.96 7.87 -46.54
CA THR A 772 4.27 7.88 -47.98
C THR A 772 3.90 6.57 -48.69
N ALA A 773 3.51 5.55 -47.94
CA ALA A 773 3.08 4.27 -48.48
C ALA A 773 1.72 4.34 -49.19
N THR A 774 1.57 3.51 -50.23
CA THR A 774 0.30 3.22 -50.91
C THR A 774 -0.17 1.81 -50.60
N PRO A 775 -1.46 1.47 -50.83
CA PRO A 775 -1.97 0.12 -50.58
C PRO A 775 -1.17 -0.99 -51.26
N ASP A 776 -0.72 -0.75 -52.49
CA ASP A 776 0.06 -1.72 -53.28
C ASP A 776 1.51 -1.86 -52.76
N SER A 777 2.08 -0.80 -52.19
CA SER A 777 3.45 -0.80 -51.67
C SER A 777 3.61 -1.56 -50.35
N LEU A 778 2.55 -1.61 -49.53
CA LEU A 778 2.53 -2.35 -48.27
C LEU A 778 2.27 -3.83 -48.53
N THR A 779 3.27 -4.55 -49.04
CA THR A 779 3.23 -6.01 -49.17
C THR A 779 3.26 -6.71 -47.80
N THR A 780 2.98 -8.01 -47.74
CA THR A 780 3.11 -8.80 -46.49
C THR A 780 4.50 -8.65 -45.88
N GLY A 781 5.57 -8.74 -46.69
CA GLY A 781 6.95 -8.53 -46.23
C GLY A 781 7.21 -7.10 -45.73
N GLY A 782 6.66 -6.08 -46.41
CA GLY A 782 6.76 -4.69 -45.95
C GLY A 782 6.07 -4.45 -44.60
N LEU A 783 4.94 -5.12 -44.36
CA LEU A 783 4.26 -5.09 -43.05
C LEU A 783 5.08 -5.82 -41.97
N GLU A 784 5.75 -6.93 -42.30
CA GLU A 784 6.66 -7.63 -41.39
C GLU A 784 7.85 -6.73 -41.00
N GLU A 785 8.49 -6.08 -41.97
CA GLU A 785 9.58 -5.12 -41.72
C GLU A 785 9.11 -3.94 -40.85
N LEU A 786 7.92 -3.39 -41.12
CA LEU A 786 7.35 -2.32 -40.30
C LEU A 786 7.13 -2.80 -38.85
N ARG A 787 6.66 -4.03 -38.67
CA ARG A 787 6.47 -4.63 -37.35
C ARG A 787 7.80 -4.82 -36.61
N GLU A 788 8.87 -5.23 -37.30
CA GLU A 788 10.21 -5.32 -36.72
C GLU A 788 10.75 -3.95 -36.30
N ARG A 789 10.53 -2.90 -37.09
CA ARG A 789 10.91 -1.52 -36.72
C ARG A 789 10.14 -1.02 -35.49
N LEU A 790 8.85 -1.34 -35.37
CA LEU A 790 8.06 -1.06 -34.17
C LEU A 790 8.62 -1.79 -32.94
N ALA A 791 9.13 -3.02 -33.09
CA ALA A 791 9.83 -3.71 -32.00
C ALA A 791 11.11 -2.95 -31.59
N GLY A 792 11.92 -2.50 -32.55
CA GLY A 792 13.12 -1.70 -32.28
C GLY A 792 12.84 -0.36 -31.57
N ILE A 793 11.68 0.26 -31.80
CA ILE A 793 11.24 1.45 -31.05
C ILE A 793 11.09 1.14 -29.54
N SER A 794 10.60 -0.05 -29.19
CA SER A 794 10.50 -0.48 -27.79
C SER A 794 11.87 -0.56 -27.12
N ASP A 795 12.86 -1.10 -27.83
CA ASP A 795 14.22 -1.27 -27.31
C ASP A 795 14.89 0.09 -27.10
N LEU A 796 14.78 1.00 -28.08
CA LEU A 796 15.30 2.36 -27.99
C LEU A 796 14.63 3.17 -26.87
N LEU A 797 13.32 3.01 -26.66
CA LEU A 797 12.61 3.65 -25.55
C LEU A 797 13.13 3.17 -24.19
N THR A 798 13.38 1.85 -24.08
CA THR A 798 13.88 1.23 -22.86
C THR A 798 15.29 1.73 -22.52
N GLU A 799 16.18 1.77 -23.51
CA GLU A 799 17.54 2.27 -23.34
C GLU A 799 17.58 3.77 -22.98
N ALA A 800 16.71 4.58 -23.59
CA ALA A 800 16.72 6.02 -23.38
C ALA A 800 16.16 6.46 -22.02
N TYR A 801 15.20 5.72 -21.44
CA TYR A 801 14.42 6.22 -20.29
C TYR A 801 14.21 5.26 -19.13
N LEU A 802 14.34 3.94 -19.35
CA LEU A 802 13.87 2.93 -18.40
C LEU A 802 15.01 2.18 -17.68
N ARG A 803 16.25 2.33 -18.14
CA ARG A 803 17.45 1.71 -17.55
C ARG A 803 18.22 2.65 -16.63
#